data_AF-A0A1F6YNH9-F1
#
_entry.id   AF-A0A1F6YNH9-F1
#
_cell.length_a   1.000
_cell.length_b   1.000
_cell.length_c   1.000
_cell.angle_alpha   90.00
_cell.angle_beta   90.00
_cell.angle_gamma   90.00
#
_symmetry.space_group_name_H-M   'P 1'
#
loop_
_entity.id
_entity.type
_entity.pdbx_description
1 polymer ?
#
loop_
_entity_poly.entity_id
_entity_poly.type
_entity_poly.pdbx_seq_one_letter_code
_entity_poly.pdbx_strand_id
1 'polypeptide(L)'
;MKHFSNKKGKIKLVLWTIFSVLVGISLALSLSLTFKNIKNATIFQSIKNVAAVIQLIPPEGATAVKEPEKPQYYYTNKETIALPKISAKAFLVGDLNTGEVILSKNQNQKFPIASTSKLMTALVTQTSGIDEITQITKTAIATPGKNGGLQLGEKIKVNDLMYPLLLESSNDAAEAIAEHFGRESFLAKMNQVAETLLMTSTSFTDPSGLSSQNQSTTADMFKLAGYLTQQYPDLFKITTKRSYSNKKHNWSNISQFLGEEGYSGGKSGYTDAARQTVVSLFSLPLGESDLRPIAITLLKSSDRQKDVQNILKYLKKNIYYGGVADANTNWVQEKVGMPDIKDPNFVTLAFGGDIMLDRGVKSSVIRNFNNDYSALFEKSKELSEVLKKSDITAANLEGTASDQGTDQKNLYSFRMDPAVIPALKGAGISVLSVANNHIGDWGRLAFIDTLSRLKENEILYTGGGMNKAEAEAPAIVEKYGMRIGFLGFSDKGPKYMEAGEEKAGILLAGNPRFEEIIRAAAMQVDYLVVYFHFGEEYQTRHNERQEYLAHKAVDSGAKIIIGSHPHVIEDTEVYKESYIAYSLGNFIFDQSWSKATMQGMLLEVKLSRDGSITIRKDATQLNSVFQLDSIIRGKEEKVKFQEVKTTFMP
;
A
#
# COMPACT_ATOMS: atom_id res chain seq x y z
N MET A 1 37.63 -12.29 -71.59
CA MET A 1 38.54 -12.17 -70.43
C MET A 1 38.52 -10.72 -69.98
N LYS A 2 37.93 -10.38 -68.81
CA LYS A 2 38.59 -10.13 -67.49
C LYS A 2 39.71 -9.06 -67.60
N HIS A 3 39.85 -8.02 -66.76
CA HIS A 3 39.47 -7.79 -65.36
C HIS A 3 39.53 -6.29 -64.94
N PHE A 4 38.74 -5.93 -63.91
CA PHE A 4 38.81 -4.92 -62.81
C PHE A 4 40.13 -4.11 -62.56
N SER A 5 40.18 -2.91 -61.92
CA SER A 5 39.69 -2.55 -60.57
C SER A 5 39.91 -1.07 -60.12
N ASN A 6 38.99 -0.56 -59.28
CA ASN A 6 39.05 0.42 -58.16
C ASN A 6 39.65 1.84 -58.22
N LYS A 7 38.81 2.85 -57.87
CA LYS A 7 38.98 3.68 -56.64
C LYS A 7 37.69 4.45 -56.31
N LYS A 8 36.96 3.92 -55.30
CA LYS A 8 35.90 4.58 -54.52
C LYS A 8 36.54 5.45 -53.43
N GLY A 9 35.85 6.52 -53.03
CA GLY A 9 35.99 7.14 -51.71
C GLY A 9 36.35 8.62 -51.76
N LYS A 10 35.33 9.49 -51.90
CA LYS A 10 35.25 10.88 -51.38
C LYS A 10 34.17 11.77 -52.05
N ILE A 11 33.51 11.32 -53.13
CA ILE A 11 32.58 12.19 -53.92
C ILE A 11 31.08 12.01 -53.61
N LYS A 12 30.66 11.02 -52.81
CA LYS A 12 29.22 10.67 -52.71
C LYS A 12 28.41 11.29 -51.56
N LEU A 13 28.99 12.05 -50.63
CA LEU A 13 28.23 12.53 -49.45
C LEU A 13 27.72 13.97 -49.55
N VAL A 14 28.30 14.83 -50.41
CA VAL A 14 27.97 16.28 -50.45
C VAL A 14 26.99 16.64 -51.59
N LEU A 15 26.89 15.79 -52.63
CA LEU A 15 26.01 16.03 -53.79
C LEU A 15 24.56 15.54 -53.60
N TRP A 16 24.31 14.64 -52.64
CA TRP A 16 22.95 14.12 -52.40
C TRP A 16 22.10 15.03 -51.51
N THR A 17 22.71 15.78 -50.59
CA THR A 17 22.00 16.61 -49.60
C THR A 17 21.37 17.87 -50.21
N ILE A 18 21.96 18.41 -51.28
CA ILE A 18 21.48 19.63 -51.97
C ILE A 18 20.36 19.29 -52.98
N PHE A 19 20.36 18.07 -53.54
CA PHE A 19 19.35 17.63 -54.51
C PHE A 19 18.01 17.27 -53.83
N SER A 20 18.04 16.72 -52.60
CA SER A 20 16.82 16.31 -51.88
C SER A 20 15.94 17.48 -51.43
N VAL A 21 16.55 18.62 -51.06
CA VAL A 21 15.83 19.79 -50.55
C VAL A 21 15.07 20.53 -51.68
N LEU A 22 15.64 20.57 -52.88
CA LEU A 22 15.03 21.26 -54.03
C LEU A 22 13.86 20.47 -54.66
N VAL A 23 13.88 19.14 -54.59
CA VAL A 23 12.76 18.29 -55.07
C VAL A 23 11.55 18.36 -54.12
N GLY A 24 11.79 18.48 -52.81
CA GLY A 24 10.73 18.57 -51.79
C GLY A 24 9.85 19.83 -51.90
N ILE A 25 10.45 20.97 -52.27
CA ILE A 25 9.74 22.25 -52.38
C ILE A 25 8.88 22.32 -53.65
N SER A 26 9.32 21.70 -54.75
CA SER A 26 8.60 21.69 -56.03
C SER A 26 7.37 20.75 -56.03
N LEU A 27 7.41 19.65 -55.26
CA LEU A 27 6.27 18.73 -55.10
C LEU A 27 5.17 19.26 -54.16
N ALA A 28 5.52 20.06 -53.16
CA ALA A 28 4.54 20.63 -52.22
C ALA A 28 3.62 21.68 -52.88
N LEU A 29 4.11 22.39 -53.91
CA LEU A 29 3.36 23.44 -54.61
C LEU A 29 2.43 22.91 -55.71
N SER A 30 2.68 21.71 -56.25
CA SER A 30 1.84 21.11 -57.31
C SER A 30 0.66 20.27 -56.80
N LEU A 31 0.67 19.85 -55.53
CA LEU A 31 -0.42 19.05 -54.92
C LEU A 31 -1.54 19.87 -54.26
N SER A 32 -1.36 21.18 -54.06
CA SER A 32 -2.33 22.02 -53.31
C SER A 32 -3.54 22.53 -54.12
N LEU A 33 -3.61 22.30 -55.44
CA LEU A 33 -4.62 22.94 -56.30
C LEU A 33 -5.60 22.00 -57.00
N THR A 34 -5.52 20.68 -56.77
CA THR A 34 -6.39 19.68 -57.43
C THR A 34 -7.26 18.86 -56.47
N PHE A 35 -7.54 19.38 -55.28
CA PHE A 35 -8.65 18.88 -54.44
C PHE A 35 -9.92 19.68 -54.72
N LYS A 36 -10.61 19.34 -55.82
CA LYS A 36 -11.98 19.79 -56.10
C LYS A 36 -12.80 18.60 -56.62
N ASN A 37 -13.59 18.02 -55.71
CA ASN A 37 -14.76 17.15 -55.93
C ASN A 37 -14.55 15.78 -56.63
N ILE A 38 -14.88 14.68 -55.93
CA ILE A 38 -15.94 13.69 -56.29
C ILE A 38 -15.98 12.54 -55.26
N LYS A 39 -17.20 11.99 -55.07
CA LYS A 39 -17.70 11.13 -53.98
C LYS A 39 -17.44 9.62 -54.14
N ASN A 40 -17.38 8.97 -52.97
CA ASN A 40 -17.86 7.64 -52.57
C ASN A 40 -17.07 6.35 -52.89
N ALA A 41 -16.96 5.56 -51.81
CA ALA A 41 -16.64 4.14 -51.70
C ALA A 41 -15.17 3.70 -51.80
N THR A 42 -14.35 3.96 -50.76
CA THR A 42 -13.25 3.06 -50.29
C THR A 42 -12.48 3.56 -49.04
N ILE A 43 -13.15 4.19 -48.07
CA ILE A 43 -12.53 4.46 -46.74
C ILE A 43 -12.49 3.19 -45.85
N PHE A 44 -13.07 2.08 -46.31
CA PHE A 44 -13.18 0.81 -45.58
C PHE A 44 -12.23 -0.32 -46.04
N GLN A 45 -11.15 0.00 -46.77
CA GLN A 45 -10.22 -1.03 -47.26
C GLN A 45 -8.72 -0.71 -47.07
N SER A 46 -8.37 0.32 -46.30
CA SER A 46 -7.00 0.60 -45.83
C SER A 46 -6.77 0.23 -44.35
N ILE A 47 -7.80 -0.21 -43.62
CA ILE A 47 -7.67 -0.77 -42.26
C ILE A 47 -7.32 -2.28 -42.29
N LYS A 48 -7.41 -2.96 -43.45
CA LYS A 48 -7.20 -4.42 -43.56
C LYS A 48 -5.86 -4.90 -44.13
N ASN A 49 -5.02 -4.05 -44.73
CA ASN A 49 -3.75 -4.51 -45.33
C ASN A 49 -2.47 -4.07 -44.58
N VAL A 50 -2.60 -3.30 -43.49
CA VAL A 50 -1.52 -3.16 -42.49
C VAL A 50 -1.38 -4.45 -41.65
N ALA A 51 -2.40 -5.31 -41.67
CA ALA A 51 -2.48 -6.53 -40.88
C ALA A 51 -1.87 -7.80 -41.54
N ALA A 52 -1.18 -7.70 -42.68
CA ALA A 52 -0.84 -8.91 -43.45
C ALA A 52 0.64 -9.11 -43.87
N VAL A 53 1.59 -8.22 -43.57
CA VAL A 53 3.02 -8.45 -43.92
C VAL A 53 4.01 -7.86 -42.90
N ILE A 54 3.78 -8.11 -41.60
CA ILE A 54 4.85 -8.06 -40.59
C ILE A 54 4.89 -9.45 -39.94
N GLN A 55 5.27 -10.43 -40.76
CA GLN A 55 5.76 -11.71 -40.31
C GLN A 55 7.17 -11.88 -40.87
N LEU A 56 8.12 -12.07 -39.94
CA LEU A 56 9.35 -12.88 -40.03
C LEU A 56 10.73 -12.16 -40.15
N ILE A 57 11.34 -11.98 -38.95
CA ILE A 57 12.73 -12.35 -38.54
C ILE A 57 13.88 -11.31 -38.75
N PRO A 58 14.82 -11.14 -37.78
CA PRO A 58 15.28 -9.84 -37.24
C PRO A 58 16.78 -9.51 -37.48
N PRO A 59 17.27 -8.31 -37.12
CA PRO A 59 18.67 -8.09 -36.77
C PRO A 59 18.88 -8.17 -35.24
N GLU A 60 19.90 -8.93 -34.86
CA GLU A 60 20.39 -9.11 -33.49
C GLU A 60 20.79 -7.79 -32.82
N GLY A 61 20.60 -7.74 -31.49
CA GLY A 61 21.44 -6.92 -30.62
C GLY A 61 20.97 -5.50 -30.32
N ALA A 62 19.74 -5.32 -29.86
CA ALA A 62 19.36 -4.16 -29.05
C ALA A 62 18.23 -4.54 -28.09
N THR A 63 18.60 -4.84 -26.84
CA THR A 63 17.65 -5.08 -25.76
C THR A 63 16.82 -3.84 -25.52
N ALA A 64 15.52 -3.93 -25.82
CA ALA A 64 14.53 -2.94 -25.44
C ALA A 64 14.56 -2.75 -23.91
N VAL A 65 14.63 -1.49 -23.47
CA VAL A 65 14.44 -1.12 -22.06
C VAL A 65 13.01 -1.51 -21.69
N LYS A 66 12.88 -2.61 -20.92
CA LYS A 66 11.63 -2.99 -20.27
C LYS A 66 11.17 -1.82 -19.39
N GLU A 67 9.89 -1.45 -19.50
CA GLU A 67 9.22 -0.75 -18.40
C GLU A 67 9.47 -1.53 -17.10
N PRO A 68 9.66 -0.87 -15.95
CA PRO A 68 9.93 -1.58 -14.70
C PRO A 68 8.79 -2.57 -14.44
N GLU A 69 9.13 -3.87 -14.47
CA GLU A 69 8.17 -4.94 -14.19
C GLU A 69 7.65 -4.76 -12.77
N LYS A 70 6.32 -4.65 -12.64
CA LYS A 70 5.62 -4.65 -11.35
C LYS A 70 6.05 -5.91 -10.57
N PRO A 71 6.39 -5.82 -9.29
CA PRO A 71 6.85 -6.98 -8.52
C PRO A 71 5.79 -8.09 -8.53
N GLN A 72 6.24 -9.32 -8.77
CA GLN A 72 5.46 -10.57 -8.94
C GLN A 72 5.85 -11.54 -7.82
N TYR A 73 4.88 -12.16 -7.12
CA TYR A 73 5.15 -12.71 -5.77
C TYR A 73 5.00 -14.23 -5.60
N TYR A 74 4.37 -14.97 -6.53
CA TYR A 74 4.32 -16.44 -6.46
C TYR A 74 4.55 -17.10 -7.82
N TYR A 75 4.98 -18.36 -7.79
CA TYR A 75 5.15 -19.19 -8.99
C TYR A 75 4.39 -20.52 -8.87
N THR A 76 4.10 -21.12 -10.03
CA THR A 76 3.45 -22.43 -10.15
C THR A 76 4.43 -23.45 -10.73
N ASN A 77 4.32 -24.72 -10.32
CA ASN A 77 5.17 -25.80 -10.83
C ASN A 77 4.77 -26.18 -12.27
N LYS A 78 5.70 -26.28 -13.24
CA LYS A 78 5.42 -26.64 -14.66
C LYS A 78 4.60 -27.91 -14.84
N GLU A 79 4.67 -28.87 -13.91
CA GLU A 79 3.88 -30.11 -13.96
C GLU A 79 2.40 -29.93 -13.61
N THR A 80 1.89 -28.70 -13.46
CA THR A 80 0.47 -28.39 -13.29
C THR A 80 -0.35 -28.76 -14.53
N ILE A 81 -0.78 -30.02 -14.64
CA ILE A 81 -1.61 -30.48 -15.76
C ILE A 81 -3.11 -30.51 -15.40
N ALA A 82 -3.51 -30.53 -14.12
CA ALA A 82 -4.92 -30.64 -13.73
C ALA A 82 -5.36 -29.63 -12.65
N LEU A 83 -6.24 -28.70 -13.04
CA LEU A 83 -6.99 -27.83 -12.11
C LEU A 83 -7.89 -28.66 -11.17
N PRO A 84 -8.16 -28.18 -9.94
CA PRO A 84 -9.04 -28.89 -9.01
C PRO A 84 -10.46 -28.96 -9.57
N LYS A 85 -11.11 -30.12 -9.41
CA LYS A 85 -12.54 -30.27 -9.75
C LYS A 85 -13.38 -29.52 -8.73
N ILE A 86 -13.97 -28.41 -9.16
CA ILE A 86 -14.81 -27.54 -8.35
C ILE A 86 -16.22 -27.49 -8.97
N SER A 87 -17.24 -27.79 -8.17
CA SER A 87 -18.64 -27.82 -8.58
C SER A 87 -19.31 -26.44 -8.60
N ALA A 88 -18.76 -25.46 -7.86
CA ALA A 88 -19.23 -24.07 -7.86
C ALA A 88 -19.32 -23.47 -9.27
N LYS A 89 -20.40 -22.71 -9.52
CA LYS A 89 -20.57 -21.98 -10.79
C LYS A 89 -19.66 -20.75 -10.86
N ALA A 90 -19.38 -20.11 -9.73
CA ALA A 90 -18.36 -19.08 -9.60
C ALA A 90 -17.51 -19.34 -8.36
N PHE A 91 -16.21 -19.09 -8.47
CA PHE A 91 -15.29 -19.08 -7.34
C PHE A 91 -14.16 -18.07 -7.54
N LEU A 92 -13.60 -17.60 -6.42
CA LEU A 92 -12.34 -16.86 -6.37
C LEU A 92 -11.56 -17.33 -5.14
N VAL A 93 -10.30 -17.68 -5.36
CA VAL A 93 -9.30 -18.05 -4.36
C VAL A 93 -8.17 -17.06 -4.47
N GLY A 94 -7.83 -16.38 -3.38
CA GLY A 94 -6.82 -15.33 -3.42
C GLY A 94 -6.15 -15.07 -2.07
N ASP A 95 -5.01 -14.40 -2.13
CA ASP A 95 -4.24 -13.97 -0.98
C ASP A 95 -4.72 -12.61 -0.48
N LEU A 96 -5.09 -12.51 0.80
CA LEU A 96 -5.62 -11.31 1.42
C LEU A 96 -4.55 -10.25 1.75
N ASN A 97 -3.27 -10.62 1.83
CA ASN A 97 -2.18 -9.66 2.02
C ASN A 97 -1.89 -8.90 0.74
N THR A 98 -1.88 -9.59 -0.40
CA THR A 98 -1.53 -9.01 -1.70
C THR A 98 -2.75 -8.66 -2.55
N GLY A 99 -3.94 -9.16 -2.22
CA GLY A 99 -5.14 -9.06 -3.06
C GLY A 99 -5.07 -9.91 -4.32
N GLU A 100 -4.08 -10.79 -4.42
CA GLU A 100 -3.77 -11.55 -5.63
C GLU A 100 -4.72 -12.73 -5.81
N VAL A 101 -5.22 -12.93 -7.03
CA VAL A 101 -6.13 -14.03 -7.36
C VAL A 101 -5.32 -15.22 -7.87
N ILE A 102 -5.41 -16.34 -7.14
CA ILE A 102 -4.70 -17.59 -7.44
C ILE A 102 -5.52 -18.47 -8.38
N LEU A 103 -6.81 -18.64 -8.10
CA LEU A 103 -7.74 -19.40 -8.93
C LEU A 103 -9.06 -18.65 -9.03
N SER A 104 -9.65 -18.60 -10.22
CA SER A 104 -11.00 -18.05 -10.37
C SER A 104 -11.81 -18.71 -11.48
N LYS A 105 -13.13 -18.59 -11.36
CA LYS A 105 -14.11 -18.93 -12.40
C LYS A 105 -15.29 -17.99 -12.26
N ASN A 106 -15.69 -17.34 -13.35
CA ASN A 106 -16.86 -16.45 -13.40
C ASN A 106 -16.91 -15.42 -12.26
N GLN A 107 -15.75 -14.88 -11.86
CA GLN A 107 -15.63 -14.20 -10.58
C GLN A 107 -16.43 -12.90 -10.45
N ASN A 108 -16.79 -12.29 -11.60
CA ASN A 108 -17.60 -11.08 -11.70
C ASN A 108 -19.08 -11.39 -12.02
N GLN A 109 -19.47 -12.67 -12.10
CA GLN A 109 -20.85 -13.05 -12.37
C GLN A 109 -21.69 -12.96 -11.10
N LYS A 110 -22.82 -12.23 -11.18
CA LYS A 110 -23.74 -12.05 -10.06
C LYS A 110 -24.53 -13.33 -9.77
N PHE A 111 -24.58 -13.70 -8.49
CA PHE A 111 -25.46 -14.77 -7.99
C PHE A 111 -26.07 -14.37 -6.65
N PRO A 112 -27.22 -14.96 -6.28
CA PRO A 112 -27.73 -14.89 -4.92
C PRO A 112 -26.68 -15.46 -3.94
N ILE A 113 -26.42 -14.75 -2.85
CA ILE A 113 -25.32 -15.08 -1.93
C ILE A 113 -25.75 -15.76 -0.63
N ALA A 114 -27.06 -15.84 -0.37
CA ALA A 114 -27.61 -16.40 0.86
C ALA A 114 -26.97 -15.76 2.10
N SER A 115 -26.81 -16.53 3.19
CA SER A 115 -26.35 -16.04 4.49
C SER A 115 -24.90 -15.54 4.56
N THR A 116 -24.11 -15.60 3.49
CA THR A 116 -22.85 -14.83 3.46
C THR A 116 -23.12 -13.32 3.50
N SER A 117 -24.35 -12.87 3.19
CA SER A 117 -24.84 -11.49 3.41
C SER A 117 -24.62 -11.01 4.85
N LYS A 118 -24.69 -11.92 5.84
CA LYS A 118 -24.55 -11.58 7.26
C LYS A 118 -23.15 -11.07 7.63
N LEU A 119 -22.14 -11.26 6.77
CA LEU A 119 -20.84 -10.61 6.93
C LEU A 119 -20.96 -9.09 6.78
N MET A 120 -21.79 -8.60 5.85
CA MET A 120 -22.08 -7.17 5.71
C MET A 120 -22.93 -6.66 6.88
N THR A 121 -23.93 -7.44 7.31
CA THR A 121 -24.74 -7.11 8.50
C THR A 121 -23.87 -6.95 9.74
N ALA A 122 -22.94 -7.89 9.96
CA ALA A 122 -21.99 -7.81 11.06
C ALA A 122 -21.11 -6.55 10.97
N LEU A 123 -20.60 -6.24 9.77
CA LEU A 123 -19.80 -5.03 9.54
C LEU A 123 -20.57 -3.73 9.86
N VAL A 124 -21.79 -3.59 9.33
CA VAL A 124 -22.61 -2.40 9.57
C VAL A 124 -22.99 -2.28 11.05
N THR A 125 -23.28 -3.41 11.71
CA THR A 125 -23.56 -3.43 13.15
C THR A 125 -22.36 -2.94 13.96
N GLN A 126 -21.16 -3.46 13.65
CA GLN A 126 -19.91 -3.10 14.31
C GLN A 126 -19.61 -1.61 14.22
N THR A 127 -20.01 -0.97 13.11
CA THR A 127 -19.77 0.47 12.86
C THR A 127 -20.91 1.38 13.32
N SER A 128 -22.08 0.82 13.65
CA SER A 128 -23.26 1.61 14.07
C SER A 128 -23.41 1.71 15.60
N GLY A 129 -22.94 0.71 16.36
CA GLY A 129 -22.93 0.75 17.83
C GLY A 129 -23.28 -0.59 18.47
N ILE A 130 -22.32 -1.29 19.07
CA ILE A 130 -22.52 -2.67 19.57
C ILE A 130 -22.97 -2.77 21.03
N ASP A 131 -22.80 -1.72 21.82
CA ASP A 131 -23.06 -1.74 23.27
C ASP A 131 -24.52 -1.45 23.65
N GLU A 132 -25.36 -1.16 22.66
CA GLU A 132 -26.77 -0.87 22.84
C GLU A 132 -27.60 -2.12 23.19
N ILE A 133 -28.73 -1.90 23.85
CA ILE A 133 -29.71 -2.96 24.16
C ILE A 133 -30.89 -2.83 23.20
N THR A 134 -31.18 -3.90 22.49
CA THR A 134 -32.37 -4.03 21.65
C THR A 134 -33.42 -4.92 22.30
N GLN A 135 -34.68 -4.77 21.88
CA GLN A 135 -35.78 -5.64 22.26
C GLN A 135 -36.23 -6.47 21.07
N ILE A 136 -36.28 -7.79 21.24
CA ILE A 136 -36.70 -8.70 20.17
C ILE A 136 -38.18 -8.52 19.84
N THR A 137 -38.46 -8.20 18.59
CA THR A 137 -39.81 -7.87 18.11
C THR A 137 -40.55 -9.10 17.58
N LYS A 138 -41.85 -8.93 17.33
CA LYS A 138 -42.67 -9.95 16.64
C LYS A 138 -42.22 -10.14 15.19
N THR A 139 -41.75 -9.08 14.52
CA THR A 139 -41.24 -9.14 13.14
C THR A 139 -39.97 -9.98 13.06
N ALA A 140 -39.02 -9.74 13.96
CA ALA A 140 -37.77 -10.50 14.03
C ALA A 140 -38.06 -12.00 14.20
N ILE A 141 -38.91 -12.38 15.17
CA ILE A 141 -39.29 -13.78 15.42
C ILE A 141 -40.08 -14.40 14.25
N ALA A 142 -40.87 -13.60 13.53
CA ALA A 142 -41.61 -14.07 12.36
C ALA A 142 -40.71 -14.28 11.12
N THR A 143 -39.44 -13.85 11.17
CA THR A 143 -38.50 -14.02 10.07
C THR A 143 -38.24 -15.51 9.81
N PRO A 144 -38.38 -16.00 8.56
CA PRO A 144 -38.23 -17.43 8.26
C PRO A 144 -36.89 -18.02 8.71
N GLY A 145 -36.94 -19.07 9.53
CA GLY A 145 -35.77 -19.72 10.13
C GLY A 145 -36.09 -20.23 11.53
N LYS A 146 -35.24 -21.09 12.09
CA LYS A 146 -35.40 -21.60 13.48
C LYS A 146 -34.14 -21.44 14.34
N ASN A 147 -33.08 -20.88 13.78
CA ASN A 147 -31.78 -20.72 14.43
C ASN A 147 -31.79 -19.46 15.30
N GLY A 148 -30.92 -19.36 16.32
CA GLY A 148 -30.83 -18.18 17.19
C GLY A 148 -31.60 -18.31 18.50
N GLY A 149 -32.78 -18.94 18.52
CA GLY A 149 -33.50 -19.24 19.77
C GLY A 149 -33.94 -18.01 20.58
N LEU A 150 -34.07 -16.85 19.91
CA LEU A 150 -34.48 -15.60 20.55
C LEU A 150 -35.94 -15.64 20.98
N GLN A 151 -36.31 -14.89 22.02
CA GLN A 151 -37.66 -14.86 22.56
C GLN A 151 -38.33 -13.50 22.38
N LEU A 152 -39.62 -13.49 22.02
CA LEU A 152 -40.41 -12.26 21.86
C LEU A 152 -40.36 -11.40 23.13
N GLY A 153 -39.98 -10.13 22.97
CA GLY A 153 -39.89 -9.15 24.06
C GLY A 153 -38.61 -9.23 24.89
N GLU A 154 -37.72 -10.18 24.63
CA GLU A 154 -36.42 -10.27 25.30
C GLU A 154 -35.57 -9.02 25.03
N LYS A 155 -34.94 -8.49 26.09
CA LYS A 155 -33.91 -7.45 25.99
C LYS A 155 -32.53 -8.08 25.92
N ILE A 156 -31.77 -7.74 24.89
CA ILE A 156 -30.45 -8.33 24.60
C ILE A 156 -29.50 -7.25 24.07
N LYS A 157 -28.21 -7.36 24.37
CA LYS A 157 -27.19 -6.47 23.81
C LYS A 157 -27.00 -6.76 22.32
N VAL A 158 -26.84 -5.72 21.51
CA VAL A 158 -26.54 -5.85 20.08
C VAL A 158 -25.28 -6.69 19.85
N ASN A 159 -24.24 -6.51 20.68
CA ASN A 159 -23.04 -7.34 20.64
C ASN A 159 -23.33 -8.84 20.84
N ASP A 160 -24.28 -9.21 21.72
CA ASP A 160 -24.64 -10.62 21.92
C ASP A 160 -25.36 -11.20 20.69
N LEU A 161 -26.08 -10.38 19.90
CA LEU A 161 -26.74 -10.81 18.66
C LEU A 161 -25.75 -11.14 17.53
N MET A 162 -24.49 -10.69 17.61
CA MET A 162 -23.44 -11.05 16.64
C MET A 162 -23.11 -12.54 16.67
N TYR A 163 -23.26 -13.19 17.84
CA TYR A 163 -22.99 -14.62 17.99
C TYR A 163 -24.02 -15.50 17.25
N PRO A 164 -25.35 -15.43 17.49
CA PRO A 164 -26.30 -16.22 16.72
C PRO A 164 -26.27 -15.84 15.22
N LEU A 165 -26.01 -14.57 14.89
CA LEU A 165 -25.85 -14.11 13.50
C LEU A 165 -24.73 -14.87 12.78
N LEU A 166 -23.55 -14.99 13.41
CA LEU A 166 -22.35 -15.54 12.77
C LEU A 166 -22.17 -17.05 13.00
N LEU A 167 -22.49 -17.57 14.19
CA LEU A 167 -22.32 -18.98 14.57
C LEU A 167 -23.43 -19.87 14.02
N GLU A 168 -24.68 -19.46 14.19
CA GLU A 168 -25.86 -20.27 13.82
C GLU A 168 -26.56 -19.75 12.56
N SER A 169 -26.12 -18.63 12.01
CA SER A 169 -26.74 -18.02 10.82
C SER A 169 -28.19 -17.56 11.06
N SER A 170 -28.52 -17.14 12.27
CA SER A 170 -29.85 -16.69 12.72
C SER A 170 -30.37 -15.52 11.88
N ASN A 171 -31.60 -15.67 11.35
CA ASN A 171 -32.25 -14.64 10.51
C ASN A 171 -33.01 -13.63 11.38
N ASP A 172 -33.60 -14.09 12.47
CA ASP A 172 -34.23 -13.28 13.52
C ASP A 172 -33.21 -12.34 14.19
N ALA A 173 -31.97 -12.76 14.45
CA ALA A 173 -30.92 -11.85 14.93
C ALA A 173 -30.58 -10.77 13.89
N ALA A 174 -30.52 -11.14 12.61
CA ALA A 174 -30.24 -10.18 11.54
C ALA A 174 -31.35 -9.13 11.40
N GLU A 175 -32.61 -9.56 11.50
CA GLU A 175 -33.77 -8.66 11.42
C GLU A 175 -33.86 -7.78 12.69
N ALA A 176 -33.64 -8.34 13.88
CA ALA A 176 -33.64 -7.57 15.13
C ALA A 176 -32.57 -6.47 15.14
N ILE A 177 -31.37 -6.77 14.61
CA ILE A 177 -30.31 -5.78 14.41
C ILE A 177 -30.78 -4.68 13.46
N ALA A 178 -31.35 -5.05 12.30
CA ALA A 178 -31.79 -4.07 11.32
C ALA A 178 -32.90 -3.17 11.85
N GLU A 179 -33.89 -3.73 12.55
CA GLU A 179 -34.97 -2.96 13.19
C GLU A 179 -34.44 -1.99 14.25
N HIS A 180 -33.45 -2.42 15.05
CA HIS A 180 -32.84 -1.58 16.10
C HIS A 180 -32.25 -0.28 15.54
N PHE A 181 -31.53 -0.35 14.42
CA PHE A 181 -30.93 0.82 13.77
C PHE A 181 -31.86 1.52 12.76
N GLY A 182 -33.12 1.11 12.69
CA GLY A 182 -34.04 1.52 11.63
C GLY A 182 -33.78 0.74 10.35
N ARG A 183 -34.65 -0.23 10.05
CA ARG A 183 -34.45 -1.25 9.01
C ARG A 183 -34.06 -0.69 7.65
N GLU A 184 -34.77 0.31 7.15
CA GLU A 184 -34.49 0.93 5.84
C GLU A 184 -33.16 1.68 5.83
N SER A 185 -32.86 2.42 6.90
CA SER A 185 -31.58 3.11 7.06
C SER A 185 -30.41 2.12 7.18
N PHE A 186 -30.63 0.99 7.85
CA PHE A 186 -29.65 -0.08 7.97
C PHE A 186 -29.36 -0.73 6.61
N LEU A 187 -30.39 -1.03 5.81
CA LEU A 187 -30.22 -1.55 4.45
C LEU A 187 -29.56 -0.54 3.51
N ALA A 188 -29.92 0.74 3.61
CA ALA A 188 -29.24 1.81 2.88
C ALA A 188 -27.75 1.86 3.26
N LYS A 189 -27.43 1.70 4.56
CA LYS A 189 -26.05 1.66 5.03
C LYS A 189 -25.29 0.43 4.53
N MET A 190 -25.91 -0.75 4.48
CA MET A 190 -25.31 -1.96 3.89
C MET A 190 -24.90 -1.73 2.43
N ASN A 191 -25.76 -1.09 1.63
CA ASN A 191 -25.45 -0.78 0.24
C ASN A 191 -24.41 0.36 0.12
N GLN A 192 -24.47 1.39 0.96
CA GLN A 192 -23.45 2.45 1.01
C GLN A 192 -22.06 1.89 1.35
N VAL A 193 -21.99 0.95 2.30
CA VAL A 193 -20.73 0.28 2.65
C VAL A 193 -20.26 -0.60 1.48
N ALA A 194 -21.16 -1.30 0.79
CA ALA A 194 -20.79 -2.04 -0.42
C ALA A 194 -20.18 -1.12 -1.49
N GLU A 195 -20.76 0.05 -1.74
CA GLU A 195 -20.21 1.06 -2.66
C GLU A 195 -18.85 1.59 -2.21
N THR A 196 -18.71 1.90 -0.92
CA THR A 196 -17.45 2.37 -0.32
C THR A 196 -16.33 1.34 -0.47
N LEU A 197 -16.66 0.05 -0.36
CA LEU A 197 -15.73 -1.06 -0.57
C LEU A 197 -15.56 -1.44 -2.06
N LEU A 198 -16.08 -0.62 -2.97
CA LEU A 198 -16.05 -0.85 -4.42
C LEU A 198 -16.66 -2.20 -4.83
N MET A 199 -17.64 -2.71 -4.06
CA MET A 199 -18.42 -3.89 -4.37
C MET A 199 -19.55 -3.53 -5.36
N THR A 200 -19.17 -2.97 -6.53
CA THR A 200 -20.08 -2.36 -7.52
C THR A 200 -21.09 -3.33 -8.13
N SER A 201 -20.91 -4.63 -7.91
CA SER A 201 -21.80 -5.68 -8.38
C SER A 201 -22.64 -6.31 -7.26
N THR A 202 -22.69 -5.66 -6.10
CA THR A 202 -23.39 -6.14 -4.90
C THR A 202 -24.61 -5.30 -4.57
N SER A 203 -25.70 -5.96 -4.14
CA SER A 203 -26.90 -5.31 -3.63
C SER A 203 -27.50 -6.11 -2.47
N PHE A 204 -27.94 -5.40 -1.44
CA PHE A 204 -28.63 -5.96 -0.27
C PHE A 204 -30.07 -5.43 -0.18
N THR A 205 -31.02 -6.36 -0.07
CA THR A 205 -32.47 -6.11 0.07
C THR A 205 -33.03 -6.60 1.40
N ASP A 206 -32.26 -7.42 2.12
CA ASP A 206 -32.56 -7.88 3.48
C ASP A 206 -31.25 -8.12 4.26
N PRO A 207 -31.27 -8.11 5.61
CA PRO A 207 -30.05 -8.23 6.43
C PRO A 207 -29.58 -9.68 6.60
N SER A 208 -30.33 -10.67 6.13
CA SER A 208 -30.09 -12.09 6.41
C SER A 208 -29.59 -12.89 5.21
N GLY A 209 -29.89 -12.43 4.00
CA GLY A 209 -29.68 -13.16 2.74
C GLY A 209 -30.78 -14.15 2.40
N LEU A 210 -31.98 -14.01 2.97
CA LEU A 210 -33.15 -14.83 2.59
C LEU A 210 -33.63 -14.49 1.18
N SER A 211 -33.59 -13.20 0.81
CA SER A 211 -33.97 -12.72 -0.50
C SER A 211 -32.99 -13.21 -1.56
N SER A 212 -33.53 -13.70 -2.68
CA SER A 212 -32.72 -13.98 -3.88
C SER A 212 -32.21 -12.71 -4.58
N GLN A 213 -32.67 -11.54 -4.15
CA GLN A 213 -32.19 -10.23 -4.60
C GLN A 213 -30.96 -9.74 -3.81
N ASN A 214 -30.59 -10.41 -2.71
CA ASN A 214 -29.24 -10.28 -2.15
C ASN A 214 -28.26 -10.96 -3.09
N GLN A 215 -27.65 -10.18 -3.98
CA GLN A 215 -26.77 -10.65 -5.03
C GLN A 215 -25.40 -9.99 -4.91
N SER A 216 -24.37 -10.74 -5.27
CA SER A 216 -22.98 -10.28 -5.30
C SER A 216 -22.18 -11.19 -6.22
N THR A 217 -20.88 -10.97 -6.30
CA THR A 217 -19.92 -11.74 -7.07
C THR A 217 -18.87 -12.32 -6.13
N THR A 218 -18.10 -13.33 -6.56
CA THR A 218 -17.01 -13.85 -5.72
C THR A 218 -15.89 -12.82 -5.55
N ALA A 219 -15.67 -11.97 -6.56
CA ALA A 219 -14.77 -10.81 -6.46
C ALA A 219 -15.24 -9.83 -5.37
N ASP A 220 -16.52 -9.47 -5.34
CA ASP A 220 -17.07 -8.55 -4.34
C ASP A 220 -17.04 -9.15 -2.92
N MET A 221 -17.40 -10.43 -2.78
CA MET A 221 -17.31 -11.12 -1.49
C MET A 221 -15.87 -11.27 -0.99
N PHE A 222 -14.88 -11.38 -1.90
CA PHE A 222 -13.46 -11.40 -1.55
C PHE A 222 -13.00 -10.03 -1.00
N LYS A 223 -13.50 -8.90 -1.54
CA LYS A 223 -13.27 -7.55 -0.99
C LYS A 223 -13.72 -7.45 0.45
N LEU A 224 -14.97 -7.87 0.69
CA LEU A 224 -15.56 -7.84 2.03
C LEU A 224 -14.78 -8.72 3.00
N ALA A 225 -14.37 -9.92 2.56
CA ALA A 225 -13.56 -10.84 3.36
C ALA A 225 -12.20 -10.23 3.73
N GLY A 226 -11.53 -9.59 2.76
CA GLY A 226 -10.35 -8.80 3.01
C GLY A 226 -10.62 -7.73 4.06
N TYR A 227 -11.65 -6.90 3.85
CA TYR A 227 -11.89 -5.70 4.66
C TYR A 227 -12.16 -6.06 6.11
N LEU A 228 -12.97 -7.08 6.31
CA LEU A 228 -13.19 -7.68 7.63
C LEU A 228 -11.91 -8.23 8.24
N THR A 229 -11.04 -8.89 7.48
CA THR A 229 -9.79 -9.45 8.00
C THR A 229 -8.83 -8.37 8.50
N GLN A 230 -8.73 -7.24 7.78
CA GLN A 230 -7.80 -6.17 8.15
C GLN A 230 -8.37 -5.23 9.22
N GLN A 231 -9.64 -4.83 9.08
CA GLN A 231 -10.22 -3.78 9.92
C GLN A 231 -11.01 -4.33 11.11
N TYR A 232 -11.62 -5.52 10.97
CA TYR A 232 -12.50 -6.11 11.98
C TYR A 232 -12.23 -7.60 12.21
N PRO A 233 -10.96 -8.01 12.47
CA PRO A 233 -10.60 -9.43 12.57
C PRO A 233 -11.38 -10.19 13.66
N ASP A 234 -11.86 -9.47 14.68
CA ASP A 234 -12.66 -10.04 15.76
C ASP A 234 -14.00 -10.64 15.27
N LEU A 235 -14.55 -10.16 14.16
CA LEU A 235 -15.75 -10.75 13.55
C LEU A 235 -15.48 -12.16 13.03
N PHE A 236 -14.32 -12.40 12.42
CA PHE A 236 -13.92 -13.76 12.05
C PHE A 236 -13.50 -14.61 13.25
N LYS A 237 -12.92 -14.02 14.31
CA LYS A 237 -12.68 -14.75 15.57
C LYS A 237 -13.97 -15.25 16.23
N ILE A 238 -15.10 -14.57 16.06
CA ILE A 238 -16.39 -15.15 16.46
C ILE A 238 -16.62 -16.45 15.69
N THR A 239 -16.47 -16.43 14.37
CA THR A 239 -16.73 -17.58 13.48
C THR A 239 -15.79 -18.78 13.68
N THR A 240 -14.74 -18.67 14.49
CA THR A 240 -13.85 -19.80 14.85
C THR A 240 -14.19 -20.44 16.20
N LYS A 241 -15.07 -19.82 17.01
CA LYS A 241 -15.52 -20.41 18.28
C LYS A 241 -16.36 -21.65 18.02
N ARG A 242 -16.21 -22.70 18.83
CA ARG A 242 -17.09 -23.89 18.77
C ARG A 242 -18.51 -23.56 19.23
N SER A 243 -18.62 -22.73 20.26
CA SER A 243 -19.88 -22.23 20.79
C SER A 243 -19.66 -20.93 21.55
N TYR A 244 -20.76 -20.24 21.86
CA TYR A 244 -20.81 -19.14 22.81
C TYR A 244 -22.07 -19.28 23.65
N SER A 245 -21.94 -19.11 24.96
CA SER A 245 -23.07 -19.16 25.88
C SER A 245 -23.10 -17.91 26.75
N ASN A 246 -24.30 -17.41 27.00
CA ASN A 246 -24.56 -16.42 28.03
C ASN A 246 -25.60 -16.98 29.02
N LYS A 247 -26.14 -16.16 29.92
CA LYS A 247 -27.08 -16.61 30.96
C LYS A 247 -28.38 -17.22 30.41
N LYS A 248 -28.78 -16.89 29.19
CA LYS A 248 -30.07 -17.27 28.60
C LYS A 248 -29.95 -18.15 27.36
N HIS A 249 -28.84 -18.04 26.64
CA HIS A 249 -28.66 -18.64 25.32
C HIS A 249 -27.35 -19.42 25.23
N ASN A 250 -27.36 -20.44 24.38
CA ASN A 250 -26.17 -21.18 23.97
C ASN A 250 -26.23 -21.38 22.45
N TRP A 251 -25.29 -20.77 21.75
CA TRP A 251 -25.20 -20.85 20.30
C TRP A 251 -24.01 -21.70 19.87
N SER A 252 -24.25 -22.65 18.98
CA SER A 252 -23.22 -23.56 18.48
C SER A 252 -22.85 -23.24 17.04
N ASN A 253 -21.56 -23.32 16.73
CA ASN A 253 -21.08 -22.98 15.40
C ASN A 253 -21.37 -24.09 14.38
N ILE A 254 -22.06 -23.73 13.30
CA ILE A 254 -22.45 -24.67 12.23
C ILE A 254 -21.40 -24.79 11.12
N SER A 255 -20.25 -24.14 11.24
CA SER A 255 -19.19 -24.19 10.24
C SER A 255 -18.59 -25.59 10.15
N GLN A 256 -18.71 -26.19 8.97
CA GLN A 256 -18.13 -27.48 8.62
C GLN A 256 -16.60 -27.48 8.53
N PHE A 257 -15.94 -26.33 8.69
CA PHE A 257 -14.49 -26.18 8.53
C PHE A 257 -13.73 -25.97 9.84
N LEU A 258 -14.40 -26.01 11.01
CA LEU A 258 -13.75 -25.80 12.32
C LEU A 258 -12.61 -26.78 12.63
N GLY A 259 -12.62 -27.96 12.02
CA GLY A 259 -11.55 -28.96 12.16
C GLY A 259 -10.52 -28.93 11.03
N GLU A 260 -10.68 -28.09 10.02
CA GLU A 260 -9.74 -28.01 8.90
C GLU A 260 -8.50 -27.22 9.33
N GLU A 261 -7.33 -27.78 9.01
CA GLU A 261 -6.04 -27.16 9.34
C GLU A 261 -5.91 -25.78 8.71
N GLY A 262 -5.53 -24.79 9.52
CA GLY A 262 -5.34 -23.40 9.09
C GLY A 262 -6.63 -22.58 8.99
N TYR A 263 -7.81 -23.14 9.26
CA TYR A 263 -9.07 -22.40 9.20
C TYR A 263 -9.06 -21.21 10.19
N SER A 264 -9.23 -19.99 9.66
CA SER A 264 -9.16 -18.75 10.43
C SER A 264 -10.47 -17.96 10.46
N GLY A 265 -11.54 -18.48 9.85
CA GLY A 265 -12.89 -17.93 9.95
C GLY A 265 -13.67 -17.99 8.64
N GLY A 266 -14.94 -17.58 8.69
CA GLY A 266 -15.77 -17.50 7.49
C GLY A 266 -17.27 -17.56 7.75
N LYS A 267 -18.05 -17.60 6.66
CA LYS A 267 -19.49 -17.77 6.71
C LYS A 267 -19.98 -18.62 5.53
N SER A 268 -20.91 -19.51 5.83
CA SER A 268 -21.63 -20.33 4.84
C SER A 268 -23.09 -19.89 4.73
N GLY A 269 -23.71 -20.12 3.57
CA GLY A 269 -25.13 -19.85 3.33
C GLY A 269 -25.80 -20.86 2.38
N TYR A 270 -27.10 -21.07 2.53
CA TYR A 270 -27.87 -21.88 1.59
C TYR A 270 -29.27 -21.29 1.41
N THR A 271 -29.70 -21.18 0.15
CA THR A 271 -31.10 -21.06 -0.26
C THR A 271 -31.27 -21.86 -1.55
N ASP A 272 -32.50 -22.17 -1.95
CA ASP A 272 -32.72 -22.91 -3.21
C ASP A 272 -32.20 -22.15 -4.43
N ALA A 273 -32.33 -20.81 -4.42
CA ALA A 273 -31.83 -19.95 -5.49
C ALA A 273 -30.29 -19.83 -5.49
N ALA A 274 -29.67 -19.72 -4.31
CA ALA A 274 -28.22 -19.55 -4.16
C ALA A 274 -27.44 -20.87 -4.24
N ARG A 275 -28.10 -22.01 -3.98
CA ARG A 275 -27.47 -23.29 -3.61
C ARG A 275 -26.46 -23.06 -2.48
N GLN A 276 -25.36 -23.80 -2.43
CA GLN A 276 -24.35 -23.63 -1.38
C GLN A 276 -23.41 -22.45 -1.69
N THR A 277 -23.24 -21.55 -0.74
CA THR A 277 -22.30 -20.41 -0.81
C THR A 277 -21.33 -20.43 0.37
N VAL A 278 -20.10 -19.93 0.19
CA VAL A 278 -19.14 -19.78 1.29
C VAL A 278 -18.17 -18.65 1.04
N VAL A 279 -17.79 -17.97 2.12
CA VAL A 279 -16.55 -17.19 2.26
C VAL A 279 -15.78 -17.85 3.41
N SER A 280 -14.60 -18.41 3.14
CA SER A 280 -13.78 -19.08 4.16
C SER A 280 -12.32 -18.63 4.07
N LEU A 281 -11.69 -18.48 5.22
CA LEU A 281 -10.33 -17.99 5.39
C LEU A 281 -9.43 -19.11 5.92
N PHE A 282 -8.22 -19.19 5.39
CA PHE A 282 -7.20 -20.15 5.79
C PHE A 282 -5.83 -19.50 5.86
N SER A 283 -5.07 -19.76 6.92
CA SER A 283 -3.65 -19.44 7.00
C SER A 283 -2.85 -20.65 6.53
N LEU A 284 -2.22 -20.54 5.36
CA LEU A 284 -1.57 -21.67 4.69
C LEU A 284 -0.05 -21.48 4.61
N PRO A 285 0.76 -22.54 4.82
CA PRO A 285 2.21 -22.48 4.68
C PRO A 285 2.61 -22.52 3.19
N LEU A 286 2.35 -21.42 2.48
CA LEU A 286 2.69 -21.29 1.07
C LEU A 286 3.99 -20.47 0.85
N GLY A 287 4.53 -19.81 1.88
CA GLY A 287 5.82 -19.10 1.82
C GLY A 287 6.96 -19.87 2.50
N GLU A 288 8.21 -19.51 2.20
CA GLU A 288 9.40 -20.14 2.82
C GLU A 288 9.46 -19.98 4.34
N SER A 289 9.08 -18.80 4.85
CA SER A 289 9.15 -18.45 6.28
C SER A 289 7.82 -17.98 6.89
N ASP A 290 6.77 -17.76 6.08
CA ASP A 290 5.52 -17.13 6.53
C ASP A 290 4.25 -17.86 6.06
N LEU A 291 3.21 -17.80 6.91
CA LEU A 291 1.86 -18.22 6.56
C LEU A 291 1.16 -17.17 5.71
N ARG A 292 0.46 -17.61 4.65
CA ARG A 292 -0.29 -16.76 3.74
C ARG A 292 -1.79 -16.81 4.08
N PRO A 293 -2.47 -15.66 4.28
CA PRO A 293 -3.90 -15.63 4.53
C PRO A 293 -4.68 -15.74 3.21
N ILE A 294 -5.22 -16.92 2.94
CA ILE A 294 -5.99 -17.21 1.73
C ILE A 294 -7.48 -17.14 2.01
N ALA A 295 -8.23 -16.41 1.18
CA ALA A 295 -9.68 -16.46 1.15
C ALA A 295 -10.19 -17.28 -0.02
N ILE A 296 -11.19 -18.13 0.25
CA ILE A 296 -11.92 -18.93 -0.72
C ILE A 296 -13.37 -18.47 -0.71
N THR A 297 -13.85 -18.00 -1.87
CA THR A 297 -15.24 -17.58 -2.07
C THR A 297 -15.88 -18.46 -3.12
N LEU A 298 -17.01 -19.11 -2.80
CA LEU A 298 -17.75 -19.97 -3.71
C LEU A 298 -19.21 -19.54 -3.79
N LEU A 299 -19.75 -19.46 -5.01
CA LEU A 299 -21.17 -19.23 -5.27
C LEU A 299 -21.75 -20.36 -6.12
N LYS A 300 -22.97 -20.79 -5.77
CA LYS A 300 -23.68 -21.90 -6.42
C LYS A 300 -22.89 -23.22 -6.47
N SER A 301 -22.28 -23.62 -5.36
CA SER A 301 -21.69 -24.95 -5.22
C SER A 301 -22.76 -26.02 -4.99
N SER A 302 -22.57 -27.21 -5.56
CA SER A 302 -23.37 -28.39 -5.20
C SER A 302 -22.84 -29.09 -3.95
N ASP A 303 -21.54 -28.97 -3.67
CA ASP A 303 -20.88 -29.52 -2.49
C ASP A 303 -19.71 -28.59 -2.10
N ARG A 304 -20.01 -27.61 -1.24
CA ARG A 304 -19.02 -26.57 -0.90
C ARG A 304 -17.87 -27.14 -0.06
N GLN A 305 -18.11 -28.22 0.70
CA GLN A 305 -17.08 -28.83 1.55
C GLN A 305 -16.01 -29.46 0.68
N LYS A 306 -16.44 -30.31 -0.25
CA LYS A 306 -15.56 -30.98 -1.19
C LYS A 306 -14.83 -29.99 -2.10
N ASP A 307 -15.51 -28.94 -2.55
CA ASP A 307 -14.88 -27.88 -3.35
C ASP A 307 -13.75 -27.18 -2.59
N VAL A 308 -13.97 -26.77 -1.34
CA VAL A 308 -12.94 -26.15 -0.50
C VAL A 308 -11.79 -27.12 -0.25
N GLN A 309 -12.05 -28.38 0.10
CA GLN A 309 -11.01 -29.39 0.32
C GLN A 309 -10.16 -29.64 -0.93
N ASN A 310 -10.78 -29.70 -2.12
CA ASN A 310 -10.06 -29.83 -3.39
C ASN A 310 -9.16 -28.61 -3.66
N ILE A 311 -9.64 -27.41 -3.35
CA ILE A 311 -8.85 -26.17 -3.46
C ILE A 311 -7.67 -26.21 -2.51
N LEU A 312 -7.88 -26.49 -1.22
CA LEU A 312 -6.79 -26.53 -0.23
C LEU A 312 -5.71 -27.55 -0.61
N LYS A 313 -6.11 -28.74 -1.06
CA LYS A 313 -5.20 -29.77 -1.56
C LYS A 313 -4.41 -29.29 -2.78
N TYR A 314 -5.05 -28.55 -3.69
CA TYR A 314 -4.37 -27.98 -4.85
C TYR A 314 -3.37 -26.89 -4.43
N LEU A 315 -3.75 -25.96 -3.55
CA LEU A 315 -2.88 -24.88 -3.10
C LEU A 315 -1.61 -25.41 -2.43
N LYS A 316 -1.76 -26.28 -1.42
CA LYS A 316 -0.63 -26.86 -0.66
C LYS A 316 0.34 -27.67 -1.54
N LYS A 317 -0.11 -28.17 -2.69
CA LYS A 317 0.74 -28.96 -3.60
C LYS A 317 1.44 -28.10 -4.66
N ASN A 318 0.82 -27.01 -5.11
CA ASN A 318 1.19 -26.37 -6.38
C ASN A 318 1.57 -24.88 -6.29
N ILE A 319 1.29 -24.19 -5.18
CA ILE A 319 1.46 -22.74 -5.06
C ILE A 319 2.55 -22.42 -4.03
N TYR A 320 3.53 -21.59 -4.41
CA TYR A 320 4.67 -21.22 -3.59
C TYR A 320 4.98 -19.71 -3.71
N TYR A 321 5.17 -19.04 -2.57
CA TYR A 321 5.52 -17.62 -2.44
C TYR A 321 6.97 -17.46 -1.97
N GLY A 322 7.82 -16.82 -2.79
CA GLY A 322 9.27 -16.68 -2.53
C GLY A 322 10.09 -17.93 -2.91
N GLY A 323 11.34 -17.73 -3.36
CA GLY A 323 12.28 -18.77 -3.81
C GLY A 323 12.91 -18.48 -5.19
N VAL A 324 14.01 -19.18 -5.54
CA VAL A 324 14.67 -19.06 -6.86
C VAL A 324 13.79 -19.72 -7.92
N ALA A 325 13.19 -18.91 -8.81
CA ALA A 325 12.47 -19.43 -9.97
C ALA A 325 13.43 -20.24 -10.86
N ASP A 326 13.18 -21.54 -11.01
CA ASP A 326 13.93 -22.39 -11.92
C ASP A 326 13.30 -22.41 -13.32
N ALA A 327 14.00 -23.04 -14.27
CA ALA A 327 13.56 -23.18 -15.65
C ALA A 327 12.22 -23.94 -15.81
N ASN A 328 11.63 -24.46 -14.73
CA ASN A 328 10.40 -25.23 -14.68
C ASN A 328 9.24 -24.48 -13.99
N THR A 329 9.28 -23.17 -13.87
CA THR A 329 8.20 -22.37 -13.28
C THR A 329 7.37 -21.62 -14.34
N ASN A 330 6.04 -21.53 -14.13
CA ASN A 330 5.15 -20.70 -14.95
C ASN A 330 4.66 -19.50 -14.14
N TRP A 331 4.83 -18.30 -14.72
CA TRP A 331 4.36 -17.02 -14.18
C TRP A 331 2.90 -16.76 -14.57
N VAL A 332 2.11 -16.17 -13.66
CA VAL A 332 0.71 -15.81 -13.95
C VAL A 332 0.64 -14.36 -14.41
N GLN A 333 0.24 -14.16 -15.67
CA GLN A 333 -0.18 -12.87 -16.21
C GLN A 333 -1.64 -12.61 -15.79
N GLU A 334 -1.86 -11.50 -15.09
CA GLU A 334 -3.07 -10.65 -15.12
C GLU A 334 -3.69 -10.36 -13.74
N LYS A 335 -3.61 -9.08 -13.33
CA LYS A 335 -4.28 -8.53 -12.16
C LYS A 335 -5.78 -8.41 -12.43
N VAL A 336 -6.60 -9.18 -11.72
CA VAL A 336 -8.03 -8.88 -11.58
C VAL A 336 -8.18 -7.97 -10.36
N GLY A 337 -8.48 -6.70 -10.63
CA GLY A 337 -8.94 -5.66 -9.70
C GLY A 337 -8.83 -5.97 -8.21
N MET A 338 -7.75 -5.47 -7.60
CA MET A 338 -7.63 -5.33 -6.15
C MET A 338 -8.86 -4.57 -5.63
N PRO A 339 -9.56 -5.11 -4.64
CA PRO A 339 -10.33 -4.30 -3.72
C PRO A 339 -9.37 -3.76 -2.68
N ASP A 340 -9.35 -2.45 -2.50
CA ASP A 340 -8.60 -1.92 -1.37
C ASP A 340 -9.30 -2.24 -0.06
N ILE A 341 -8.52 -2.83 0.82
CA ILE A 341 -9.00 -3.44 2.05
C ILE A 341 -8.86 -2.48 3.25
N LYS A 342 -8.14 -1.37 3.07
CA LYS A 342 -8.15 -0.24 4.01
C LYS A 342 -9.29 0.70 3.67
N ASP A 343 -9.67 1.58 4.60
CA ASP A 343 -10.60 2.66 4.27
C ASP A 343 -10.00 3.43 3.08
N PRO A 344 -10.61 3.37 1.88
CA PRO A 344 -10.05 4.00 0.69
C PRO A 344 -9.98 5.52 0.83
N ASN A 345 -10.57 6.07 1.91
CA ASN A 345 -10.54 7.48 2.22
C ASN A 345 -9.33 7.90 3.04
N PHE A 346 -8.43 7.02 3.51
CA PHE A 346 -7.18 7.47 4.14
C PHE A 346 -5.97 6.56 3.92
N VAL A 347 -4.78 7.17 3.92
CA VAL A 347 -3.48 6.49 3.91
C VAL A 347 -2.82 6.63 5.28
N THR A 348 -2.19 5.56 5.78
CA THR A 348 -1.45 5.56 7.04
C THR A 348 0.05 5.77 6.82
N LEU A 349 0.64 6.73 7.51
CA LEU A 349 2.07 7.04 7.44
C LEU A 349 2.70 6.92 8.84
N ALA A 350 3.91 6.41 8.91
CA ALA A 350 4.75 6.44 10.10
C ALA A 350 6.06 7.16 9.78
N PHE A 351 6.46 8.11 10.63
CA PHE A 351 7.69 8.88 10.48
C PHE A 351 8.60 8.64 11.67
N GLY A 352 9.83 8.16 11.41
CA GLY A 352 10.93 8.12 12.38
C GLY A 352 11.92 9.24 12.08
N GLY A 353 12.65 9.72 13.09
CA GLY A 353 13.67 10.75 12.90
C GLY A 353 14.99 10.22 12.31
N ASP A 354 16.11 10.63 12.90
CA ASP A 354 17.45 10.34 12.35
C ASP A 354 17.86 8.87 12.55
N ILE A 355 18.33 8.25 11.47
CA ILE A 355 18.90 6.89 11.44
C ILE A 355 20.38 6.99 11.06
N MET A 356 21.26 6.72 12.03
CA MET A 356 22.71 6.58 11.84
C MET A 356 23.15 5.24 12.43
N LEU A 357 23.47 4.28 11.56
CA LEU A 357 23.76 2.88 11.90
C LEU A 357 25.25 2.54 11.82
N ASP A 358 26.12 3.53 11.99
CA ASP A 358 27.58 3.37 12.01
C ASP A 358 28.15 3.52 13.44
N ARG A 359 29.47 3.63 13.59
CA ARG A 359 30.18 3.93 14.84
C ARG A 359 29.74 3.04 16.02
N GLY A 360 29.15 3.63 17.07
CA GLY A 360 28.71 2.95 18.27
C GLY A 360 27.58 1.96 17.97
N VAL A 361 26.69 2.27 17.02
CA VAL A 361 25.61 1.36 16.60
C VAL A 361 26.20 0.15 15.90
N LYS A 362 27.09 0.33 14.92
CA LYS A 362 27.82 -0.77 14.27
C LYS A 362 28.58 -1.64 15.27
N SER A 363 29.28 -1.00 16.21
CA SER A 363 30.00 -1.69 17.27
C SER A 363 29.06 -2.47 18.21
N SER A 364 27.84 -1.98 18.44
CA SER A 364 26.81 -2.67 19.20
C SER A 364 26.26 -3.87 18.43
N VAL A 365 25.97 -3.72 17.14
CA VAL A 365 25.47 -4.79 16.27
C VAL A 365 26.45 -5.95 16.16
N ILE A 366 27.74 -5.66 15.99
CA ILE A 366 28.78 -6.69 15.98
C ILE A 366 28.84 -7.45 17.31
N ARG A 367 28.77 -6.73 18.44
CA ARG A 367 28.95 -7.33 19.79
C ARG A 367 27.71 -8.03 20.33
N ASN A 368 26.52 -7.49 20.05
CA ASN A 368 25.28 -7.89 20.72
C ASN A 368 24.32 -8.63 19.79
N PHE A 369 24.47 -8.49 18.47
CA PHE A 369 23.52 -8.99 17.48
C PHE A 369 24.18 -9.82 16.37
N ASN A 370 25.36 -10.40 16.59
CA ASN A 370 26.06 -11.24 15.61
C ASN A 370 26.22 -10.58 14.22
N ASN A 371 26.45 -9.26 14.20
CA ASN A 371 26.54 -8.46 12.98
C ASN A 371 25.22 -8.36 12.17
N ASP A 372 24.08 -8.65 12.79
CA ASP A 372 22.75 -8.54 12.18
C ASP A 372 22.07 -7.21 12.54
N TYR A 373 21.92 -6.34 11.53
CA TYR A 373 21.26 -5.04 11.69
C TYR A 373 19.73 -5.16 11.84
N SER A 374 19.10 -6.25 11.38
CA SER A 374 17.65 -6.43 11.48
C SER A 374 17.20 -6.48 12.94
N ALA A 375 18.05 -7.05 13.81
CA ALA A 375 17.82 -7.13 15.24
C ALA A 375 17.44 -5.78 15.87
N LEU A 376 18.00 -4.66 15.39
CA LEU A 376 17.71 -3.32 15.90
C LEU A 376 16.22 -2.92 15.82
N PHE A 377 15.44 -3.58 14.97
CA PHE A 377 14.03 -3.27 14.72
C PHE A 377 13.06 -4.35 15.27
N GLU A 378 13.58 -5.49 15.75
CA GLU A 378 12.76 -6.68 16.03
C GLU A 378 12.41 -6.87 17.51
N LYS A 379 13.16 -6.28 18.45
CA LYS A 379 12.91 -6.49 19.89
C LYS A 379 11.54 -5.98 20.34
N SER A 380 11.12 -4.82 19.84
CA SER A 380 9.81 -4.25 20.14
C SER A 380 8.79 -4.77 19.13
N LYS A 381 7.93 -5.70 19.57
CA LYS A 381 6.84 -6.22 18.74
C LYS A 381 5.92 -5.09 18.29
N GLU A 382 5.64 -4.15 19.19
CA GLU A 382 4.85 -2.96 18.92
C GLU A 382 5.48 -2.10 17.84
N LEU A 383 6.80 -1.87 17.88
CA LEU A 383 7.52 -1.15 16.83
C LEU A 383 7.38 -1.86 15.48
N SER A 384 7.71 -3.14 15.45
CA SER A 384 7.63 -3.96 14.23
C SER A 384 6.21 -3.92 13.64
N GLU A 385 5.19 -3.98 14.50
CA GLU A 385 3.80 -3.84 14.05
C GLU A 385 3.49 -2.46 13.48
N VAL A 386 3.95 -1.37 14.09
CA VAL A 386 3.70 -0.02 13.56
C VAL A 386 4.39 0.18 12.21
N LEU A 387 5.67 -0.18 12.09
CA LEU A 387 6.43 0.02 10.86
C LEU A 387 5.92 -0.85 9.70
N LYS A 388 5.50 -2.10 9.99
CA LYS A 388 5.00 -3.04 8.95
C LYS A 388 3.53 -2.84 8.58
N LYS A 389 2.69 -2.32 9.49
CA LYS A 389 1.25 -2.11 9.21
C LYS A 389 0.95 -0.77 8.55
N SER A 390 1.81 0.23 8.73
CA SER A 390 1.70 1.53 8.05
C SER A 390 1.82 1.36 6.53
N ASP A 391 1.07 2.14 5.75
CA ASP A 391 1.17 2.09 4.28
C ASP A 391 2.51 2.60 3.78
N ILE A 392 3.02 3.61 4.47
CA ILE A 392 4.26 4.29 4.17
C ILE A 392 5.00 4.53 5.48
N THR A 393 6.25 4.09 5.54
CA THR A 393 7.14 4.35 6.67
C THR A 393 8.33 5.11 6.16
N ALA A 394 8.56 6.30 6.71
CA ALA A 394 9.59 7.22 6.25
C ALA A 394 10.52 7.67 7.38
N ALA A 395 11.78 7.96 7.06
CA ALA A 395 12.76 8.49 8.02
C ALA A 395 13.88 9.28 7.33
N ASN A 396 14.80 9.87 8.10
CA ASN A 396 16.05 10.44 7.59
C ASN A 396 17.19 9.41 7.70
N LEU A 397 17.87 9.12 6.58
CA LEU A 397 19.06 8.30 6.56
C LEU A 397 20.30 9.20 6.67
N GLU A 398 20.87 9.31 7.86
CA GLU A 398 21.92 10.28 8.14
C GLU A 398 23.32 9.71 7.86
N GLY A 399 23.78 9.95 6.63
CA GLY A 399 25.06 9.45 6.12
C GLY A 399 24.91 8.44 4.98
N THR A 400 26.04 7.92 4.50
CA THR A 400 26.08 6.95 3.40
C THR A 400 26.03 5.52 3.92
N ALA A 401 25.32 4.63 3.21
CA ALA A 401 25.39 3.19 3.39
C ALA A 401 26.10 2.60 2.17
N SER A 402 27.42 2.39 2.31
CA SER A 402 28.30 2.07 1.19
C SER A 402 29.61 1.45 1.70
N ASP A 403 30.24 0.62 0.88
CA ASP A 403 31.63 0.18 1.06
C ASP A 403 32.61 0.93 0.14
N GLN A 404 32.10 1.85 -0.68
CA GLN A 404 32.85 2.68 -1.62
C GLN A 404 33.22 4.05 -1.03
N GLY A 405 33.86 4.88 -1.87
CA GLY A 405 34.17 6.27 -1.55
C GLY A 405 35.46 6.46 -0.75
N THR A 406 35.71 7.70 -0.34
CA THR A 406 36.87 8.09 0.46
C THR A 406 36.44 9.09 1.50
N ASP A 407 36.86 8.87 2.74
CA ASP A 407 36.59 9.78 3.85
C ASP A 407 37.07 11.20 3.51
N GLN A 408 36.14 12.14 3.54
CA GLN A 408 36.39 13.57 3.32
C GLN A 408 37.04 14.25 4.52
N LYS A 409 37.31 13.50 5.60
CA LYS A 409 37.98 13.94 6.84
C LYS A 409 37.18 15.00 7.59
N ASN A 410 35.86 14.85 7.60
CA ASN A 410 34.99 15.64 8.46
C ASN A 410 35.26 15.30 9.93
N LEU A 411 34.84 16.18 10.86
CA LEU A 411 35.02 15.94 12.29
C LEU A 411 34.37 14.62 12.73
N TYR A 412 33.22 14.32 12.13
CA TYR A 412 32.56 13.02 12.18
C TYR A 412 32.23 12.61 10.75
N SER A 413 32.66 11.42 10.36
CA SER A 413 32.39 10.85 9.03
C SER A 413 31.63 9.54 9.18
N PHE A 414 30.41 9.47 8.63
CA PHE A 414 29.57 8.27 8.73
C PHE A 414 29.55 7.48 7.42
N ARG A 415 29.89 6.19 7.52
CA ARG A 415 29.71 5.21 6.44
C ARG A 415 29.19 3.90 7.00
N MET A 416 27.87 3.79 6.97
CA MET A 416 27.13 2.62 7.35
C MET A 416 27.50 1.43 6.46
N ASP A 417 27.48 0.23 7.06
CA ASP A 417 27.65 -1.02 6.35
C ASP A 417 26.51 -1.20 5.33
N PRO A 418 26.78 -1.64 4.08
CA PRO A 418 25.71 -1.89 3.11
C PRO A 418 24.60 -2.83 3.59
N ALA A 419 24.87 -3.74 4.55
CA ALA A 419 23.88 -4.62 5.15
C ALA A 419 22.76 -3.88 5.91
N VAL A 420 22.93 -2.59 6.20
CA VAL A 420 21.88 -1.72 6.74
C VAL A 420 20.67 -1.63 5.82
N ILE A 421 20.89 -1.53 4.50
CA ILE A 421 19.80 -1.31 3.54
C ILE A 421 18.74 -2.43 3.57
N PRO A 422 19.10 -3.72 3.45
CA PRO A 422 18.10 -4.79 3.56
C PRO A 422 17.46 -4.87 4.96
N ALA A 423 18.17 -4.49 6.03
CA ALA A 423 17.59 -4.43 7.37
C ALA A 423 16.50 -3.33 7.48
N LEU A 424 16.74 -2.15 6.92
CA LEU A 424 15.74 -1.08 6.86
C LEU A 424 14.51 -1.50 6.06
N LYS A 425 14.71 -2.17 4.91
CA LYS A 425 13.61 -2.72 4.11
C LYS A 425 12.81 -3.76 4.89
N GLY A 426 13.47 -4.71 5.54
CA GLY A 426 12.84 -5.75 6.36
C GLY A 426 12.07 -5.20 7.57
N ALA A 427 12.51 -4.07 8.11
CA ALA A 427 11.80 -3.34 9.16
C ALA A 427 10.50 -2.67 8.67
N GLY A 428 10.29 -2.55 7.35
CA GLY A 428 9.11 -1.94 6.74
C GLY A 428 9.32 -0.48 6.30
N ILE A 429 10.55 0.05 6.33
CA ILE A 429 10.85 1.40 5.85
C ILE A 429 10.78 1.41 4.32
N SER A 430 10.01 2.36 3.77
CA SER A 430 9.72 2.45 2.35
C SER A 430 10.18 3.75 1.69
N VAL A 431 10.40 4.82 2.47
CA VAL A 431 10.92 6.10 1.97
C VAL A 431 12.03 6.63 2.88
N LEU A 432 13.14 7.12 2.33
CA LEU A 432 14.20 7.76 3.10
C LEU A 432 14.55 9.14 2.55
N SER A 433 14.61 10.14 3.42
CA SER A 433 15.30 11.39 3.09
C SER A 433 16.81 11.14 3.14
N VAL A 434 17.51 11.60 2.10
CA VAL A 434 18.99 11.58 2.01
C VAL A 434 19.59 12.98 2.01
N ALA A 435 18.77 14.02 2.20
CA ALA A 435 19.20 15.41 2.21
C ALA A 435 19.65 15.83 3.62
N ASN A 436 20.88 15.52 4.00
CA ASN A 436 21.45 15.87 5.30
C ASN A 436 22.92 16.30 5.20
N ASN A 437 23.47 16.73 6.34
CA ASN A 437 24.86 17.18 6.47
C ASN A 437 25.89 16.05 6.28
N HIS A 438 25.57 14.81 6.68
CA HIS A 438 26.49 13.66 6.68
C HIS A 438 26.52 12.84 5.39
N ILE A 439 25.58 13.07 4.46
CA ILE A 439 25.48 12.31 3.21
C ILE A 439 26.73 12.44 2.31
N GLY A 440 27.54 13.47 2.54
CA GLY A 440 28.76 13.76 1.78
C GLY A 440 30.05 13.23 2.42
N ASP A 441 30.00 12.62 3.59
CA ASP A 441 31.19 12.31 4.42
C ASP A 441 32.21 11.41 3.73
N TRP A 442 31.75 10.53 2.84
CA TRP A 442 32.59 9.62 2.05
C TRP A 442 32.63 9.96 0.56
N GLY A 443 32.20 11.19 0.24
CA GLY A 443 32.20 11.74 -1.11
C GLY A 443 31.07 11.19 -1.99
N ARG A 444 31.02 11.70 -3.22
CA ARG A 444 29.91 11.42 -4.15
C ARG A 444 29.82 9.97 -4.61
N LEU A 445 30.95 9.25 -4.63
CA LEU A 445 30.94 7.83 -4.98
C LEU A 445 30.15 7.00 -3.97
N ALA A 446 30.38 7.23 -2.67
CA ALA A 446 29.61 6.56 -1.62
C ALA A 446 28.12 6.96 -1.66
N PHE A 447 27.83 8.24 -1.93
CA PHE A 447 26.45 8.71 -2.10
C PHE A 447 25.72 8.02 -3.27
N ILE A 448 26.34 7.97 -4.45
CA ILE A 448 25.79 7.30 -5.64
C ILE A 448 25.56 5.81 -5.38
N ASP A 449 26.50 5.15 -4.71
CA ASP A 449 26.36 3.75 -4.30
C ASP A 449 25.19 3.56 -3.32
N THR A 450 25.03 4.45 -2.34
CA THR A 450 23.87 4.45 -1.42
C THR A 450 22.54 4.60 -2.18
N LEU A 451 22.42 5.56 -3.10
CA LEU A 451 21.21 5.74 -3.91
C LEU A 451 20.88 4.48 -4.74
N SER A 452 21.91 3.85 -5.30
CA SER A 452 21.76 2.61 -6.09
C SER A 452 21.26 1.46 -5.23
N ARG A 453 21.84 1.26 -4.04
CA ARG A 453 21.43 0.21 -3.09
C ARG A 453 20.01 0.41 -2.57
N LEU A 454 19.62 1.65 -2.28
CA LEU A 454 18.25 1.99 -1.89
C LEU A 454 17.26 1.58 -2.99
N LYS A 455 17.58 1.94 -4.24
CA LYS A 455 16.78 1.57 -5.42
C LYS A 455 16.69 0.06 -5.63
N GLU A 456 17.81 -0.67 -5.51
CA GLU A 456 17.87 -2.13 -5.62
C GLU A 456 17.05 -2.86 -4.55
N ASN A 457 16.90 -2.26 -3.37
CA ASN A 457 16.11 -2.81 -2.25
C ASN A 457 14.68 -2.24 -2.18
N GLU A 458 14.24 -1.56 -3.24
CA GLU A 458 12.89 -0.98 -3.34
C GLU A 458 12.57 -0.03 -2.16
N ILE A 459 13.56 0.73 -1.70
CA ILE A 459 13.38 1.85 -0.79
C ILE A 459 13.44 3.11 -1.66
N LEU A 460 12.34 3.87 -1.67
CA LEU A 460 12.33 5.16 -2.34
C LEU A 460 13.18 6.15 -1.54
N TYR A 461 13.79 7.10 -2.22
CA TYR A 461 14.54 8.16 -1.56
C TYR A 461 14.15 9.53 -2.08
N THR A 462 14.41 10.55 -1.27
CA THR A 462 14.06 11.93 -1.61
C THR A 462 15.10 12.94 -1.14
N GLY A 463 15.11 14.11 -1.80
CA GLY A 463 16.00 15.23 -1.50
C GLY A 463 17.44 15.05 -1.99
N GLY A 464 17.67 14.04 -2.82
CA GLY A 464 18.92 13.84 -3.55
C GLY A 464 18.72 12.92 -4.74
N GLY A 465 19.67 12.91 -5.66
CA GLY A 465 19.58 12.16 -6.92
C GLY A 465 20.92 12.12 -7.67
N MET A 466 20.94 11.39 -8.80
CA MET A 466 22.11 11.30 -9.70
C MET A 466 22.36 12.59 -10.48
N ASN A 467 21.37 13.48 -10.51
CA ASN A 467 21.46 14.84 -11.03
C ASN A 467 20.39 15.72 -10.37
N LYS A 468 20.37 17.00 -10.75
CA LYS A 468 19.41 17.99 -10.27
C LYS A 468 17.96 17.61 -10.57
N ALA A 469 17.66 17.10 -11.76
CA ALA A 469 16.29 16.74 -12.12
C ALA A 469 15.74 15.61 -11.23
N GLU A 470 16.58 14.60 -10.93
CA GLU A 470 16.22 13.51 -10.01
C GLU A 470 16.12 14.00 -8.56
N ALA A 471 17.03 14.87 -8.13
CA ALA A 471 16.98 15.43 -6.78
C ALA A 471 15.73 16.31 -6.55
N GLU A 472 15.30 17.07 -7.58
CA GLU A 472 14.09 17.92 -7.58
C GLU A 472 12.79 17.11 -7.71
N ALA A 473 12.85 15.85 -8.14
CA ALA A 473 11.67 15.00 -8.30
C ALA A 473 11.19 14.46 -6.94
N PRO A 474 9.89 14.55 -6.61
CA PRO A 474 9.38 13.91 -5.40
C PRO A 474 9.39 12.39 -5.57
N ALA A 475 9.70 11.67 -4.48
CA ALA A 475 9.34 10.26 -4.41
C ALA A 475 7.82 10.17 -4.26
N ILE A 476 7.14 9.49 -5.19
CA ILE A 476 5.68 9.39 -5.18
C ILE A 476 5.28 7.96 -4.83
N VAL A 477 4.46 7.84 -3.78
CA VAL A 477 3.82 6.59 -3.40
C VAL A 477 2.33 6.71 -3.67
N GLU A 478 1.81 5.85 -4.55
CA GLU A 478 0.37 5.74 -4.78
C GLU A 478 -0.22 4.65 -3.89
N LYS A 479 -1.14 5.03 -3.00
CA LYS A 479 -1.89 4.14 -2.14
C LYS A 479 -3.34 4.55 -2.17
N TYR A 480 -4.21 3.58 -2.42
CA TYR A 480 -5.65 3.76 -2.30
C TYR A 480 -6.18 4.85 -3.23
N GLY A 481 -5.57 5.00 -4.41
CA GLY A 481 -5.86 6.05 -5.38
C GLY A 481 -5.51 7.47 -4.90
N MET A 482 -4.67 7.59 -3.87
CA MET A 482 -4.03 8.83 -3.43
C MET A 482 -2.55 8.78 -3.77
N ARG A 483 -2.03 9.82 -4.43
CA ARG A 483 -0.61 10.03 -4.67
C ARG A 483 -0.03 10.86 -3.54
N ILE A 484 0.85 10.27 -2.76
CA ILE A 484 1.60 10.95 -1.69
C ILE A 484 3.02 11.20 -2.16
N GLY A 485 3.40 12.48 -2.26
CA GLY A 485 4.76 12.89 -2.62
C GLY A 485 5.64 13.10 -1.40
N PHE A 486 6.93 12.83 -1.54
CA PHE A 486 7.95 13.12 -0.54
C PHE A 486 9.08 13.92 -1.19
N LEU A 487 9.40 15.07 -0.62
CA LEU A 487 10.50 15.93 -1.05
C LEU A 487 11.43 16.21 0.14
N GLY A 488 12.74 16.04 -0.01
CA GLY A 488 13.72 16.29 1.06
C GLY A 488 14.56 17.55 0.81
N PHE A 489 14.91 18.30 1.84
CA PHE A 489 15.86 19.40 1.78
C PHE A 489 16.79 19.41 2.99
N SER A 490 18.04 19.82 2.78
CA SER A 490 18.97 20.09 3.88
C SER A 490 19.24 21.58 4.03
N ASP A 491 19.04 22.15 5.23
CA ASP A 491 19.55 23.49 5.57
C ASP A 491 20.97 23.43 6.14
N LYS A 492 21.43 22.24 6.53
CA LYS A 492 22.78 21.97 7.07
C LYS A 492 23.68 21.19 6.10
N GLY A 493 23.18 20.88 4.91
CA GLY A 493 23.87 20.10 3.90
C GLY A 493 25.12 20.80 3.36
N PRO A 494 26.21 20.06 3.08
CA PRO A 494 27.40 20.67 2.54
C PRO A 494 27.16 21.20 1.12
N LYS A 495 27.51 22.47 0.87
CA LYS A 495 27.37 23.12 -0.46
C LYS A 495 28.06 22.33 -1.58
N TYR A 496 29.19 21.69 -1.30
CA TYR A 496 29.87 20.88 -2.31
C TYR A 496 29.08 19.65 -2.73
N MET A 497 28.07 19.22 -1.97
CA MET A 497 27.17 18.12 -2.28
C MET A 497 25.90 18.54 -3.04
N GLU A 498 25.66 19.83 -3.28
CA GLU A 498 24.49 20.28 -4.05
C GLU A 498 24.40 19.56 -5.41
N ALA A 499 23.19 19.16 -5.80
CA ALA A 499 22.93 18.50 -7.08
C ALA A 499 23.11 19.49 -8.24
N GLY A 500 23.75 19.03 -9.32
CA GLY A 500 23.93 19.79 -10.56
C GLY A 500 23.30 19.08 -11.75
N GLU A 501 23.23 19.75 -12.91
CA GLU A 501 22.55 19.23 -14.12
C GLU A 501 22.99 17.80 -14.50
N GLU A 502 24.27 17.48 -14.34
CA GLU A 502 24.85 16.14 -14.61
C GLU A 502 25.66 15.63 -13.40
N LYS A 503 25.29 16.07 -12.20
CA LYS A 503 26.09 15.83 -10.99
C LYS A 503 25.19 15.38 -9.85
N ALA A 504 25.43 14.16 -9.39
CA ALA A 504 24.73 13.60 -8.24
C ALA A 504 24.88 14.52 -7.04
N GLY A 505 23.84 14.67 -6.24
CA GLY A 505 23.87 15.51 -5.05
C GLY A 505 22.52 15.62 -4.35
N ILE A 506 22.43 16.57 -3.42
CA ILE A 506 21.24 16.82 -2.60
C ILE A 506 20.62 18.19 -2.88
N LEU A 507 19.35 18.34 -2.51
CA LEU A 507 18.67 19.64 -2.46
C LEU A 507 19.02 20.37 -1.17
N LEU A 508 19.38 21.65 -1.31
CA LEU A 508 19.63 22.54 -0.19
C LEU A 508 18.45 23.49 0.02
N ALA A 509 18.08 23.76 1.27
CA ALA A 509 17.00 24.68 1.62
C ALA A 509 17.32 26.15 1.27
N GLY A 510 18.61 26.46 1.06
CA GLY A 510 19.07 27.76 0.54
C GLY A 510 18.97 27.91 -0.99
N ASN A 511 18.46 26.91 -1.71
CA ASN A 511 18.33 26.98 -3.16
C ASN A 511 17.33 28.08 -3.57
N PRO A 512 17.67 28.96 -4.54
CA PRO A 512 16.78 30.05 -4.95
C PRO A 512 15.45 29.58 -5.56
N ARG A 513 15.39 28.34 -6.05
CA ARG A 513 14.19 27.70 -6.60
C ARG A 513 13.40 26.90 -5.54
N PHE A 514 13.74 27.01 -4.25
CA PHE A 514 13.11 26.26 -3.17
C PHE A 514 11.56 26.23 -3.25
N GLU A 515 10.92 27.39 -3.36
CA GLU A 515 9.45 27.48 -3.50
C GLU A 515 8.95 26.88 -4.83
N GLU A 516 9.69 27.10 -5.93
CA GLU A 516 9.34 26.58 -7.26
C GLU A 516 9.35 25.04 -7.28
N ILE A 517 10.38 24.42 -6.70
CA ILE A 517 10.53 22.97 -6.63
C ILE A 517 9.38 22.36 -5.82
N ILE A 518 9.03 22.95 -4.67
CA ILE A 518 7.91 22.48 -3.83
C ILE A 518 6.58 22.60 -4.58
N ARG A 519 6.32 23.74 -5.24
CA ARG A 519 5.10 23.92 -6.06
C ARG A 519 5.03 22.90 -7.19
N ALA A 520 6.14 22.66 -7.89
CA ALA A 520 6.22 21.69 -8.97
C ALA A 520 5.97 20.25 -8.47
N ALA A 521 6.48 19.89 -7.30
CA ALA A 521 6.20 18.61 -6.66
C ALA A 521 4.74 18.50 -6.22
N ALA A 522 4.18 19.54 -5.60
CA ALA A 522 2.80 19.56 -5.12
C ALA A 522 1.78 19.39 -6.27
N MET A 523 2.05 19.91 -7.47
CA MET A 523 1.18 19.70 -8.63
C MET A 523 1.13 18.25 -9.14
N GLN A 524 2.08 17.40 -8.74
CA GLN A 524 2.17 16.01 -9.20
C GLN A 524 1.46 15.02 -8.25
N VAL A 525 1.01 15.48 -7.08
CA VAL A 525 0.52 14.61 -6.01
C VAL A 525 -0.73 15.18 -5.38
N ASP A 526 -1.47 14.36 -4.63
CA ASP A 526 -2.65 14.83 -3.91
C ASP A 526 -2.23 15.47 -2.57
N TYR A 527 -1.20 14.92 -1.93
CA TYR A 527 -0.57 15.51 -0.75
C TYR A 527 0.95 15.39 -0.82
N LEU A 528 1.63 16.49 -0.53
CA LEU A 528 3.09 16.55 -0.46
C LEU A 528 3.56 16.56 1.00
N VAL A 529 4.47 15.66 1.33
CA VAL A 529 5.26 15.65 2.56
C VAL A 529 6.63 16.25 2.24
N VAL A 530 7.06 17.22 3.04
CA VAL A 530 8.42 17.78 2.93
C VAL A 530 9.24 17.42 4.17
N TYR A 531 10.36 16.77 3.93
CA TYR A 531 11.33 16.38 4.95
C TYR A 531 12.47 17.39 5.00
N PHE A 532 12.78 17.90 6.19
CA PHE A 532 13.89 18.81 6.41
C PHE A 532 14.93 18.22 7.35
N HIS A 533 16.19 18.47 7.01
CA HIS A 533 17.30 18.33 7.94
C HIS A 533 17.80 19.75 8.29
N PHE A 534 17.32 20.30 9.42
CA PHE A 534 17.46 21.73 9.76
C PHE A 534 17.44 21.99 11.28
N GLY A 535 17.57 23.25 11.71
CA GLY A 535 17.57 23.60 13.14
C GLY A 535 18.94 23.54 13.78
N GLU A 536 18.99 23.71 15.11
CA GLU A 536 20.25 23.66 15.86
C GLU A 536 20.31 22.41 16.73
N GLU A 537 21.48 21.77 16.79
CA GLU A 537 21.67 20.56 17.58
C GLU A 537 21.25 20.76 19.04
N TYR A 538 20.50 19.77 19.53
CA TYR A 538 20.10 19.60 20.93
C TYR A 538 19.17 20.68 21.48
N GLN A 539 18.63 21.55 20.63
CA GLN A 539 17.53 22.45 21.01
C GLN A 539 16.21 21.70 20.99
N THR A 540 15.39 21.92 22.02
CA THR A 540 14.07 21.25 22.18
C THR A 540 12.91 22.10 21.67
N ARG A 541 13.23 23.22 21.01
CA ARG A 541 12.28 24.11 20.36
C ARG A 541 12.88 24.59 19.05
N HIS A 542 12.03 24.62 18.04
CA HIS A 542 12.41 25.14 16.74
C HIS A 542 12.80 26.63 16.81
N ASN A 543 13.66 27.04 15.88
CA ASN A 543 14.08 28.42 15.71
C ASN A 543 13.34 29.13 14.56
N GLU A 544 13.54 30.45 14.43
CA GLU A 544 12.90 31.26 13.38
C GLU A 544 13.23 30.80 11.95
N ARG A 545 14.42 30.23 11.73
CA ARG A 545 14.84 29.72 10.42
C ARG A 545 14.05 28.47 10.05
N GLN A 546 13.83 27.56 11.00
CA GLN A 546 12.99 26.37 10.82
C GLN A 546 11.54 26.75 10.56
N GLU A 547 10.98 27.66 11.37
CA GLU A 547 9.61 28.17 11.20
C GLU A 547 9.43 28.75 9.79
N TYR A 548 10.34 29.65 9.38
CA TYR A 548 10.32 30.27 8.06
C TYR A 548 10.33 29.23 6.93
N LEU A 549 11.22 28.24 6.98
CA LEU A 549 11.31 27.21 5.94
C LEU A 549 10.08 26.30 5.92
N ALA A 550 9.57 25.89 7.07
CA ALA A 550 8.39 25.05 7.19
C ALA A 550 7.14 25.78 6.68
N HIS A 551 6.92 27.03 7.09
CA HIS A 551 5.81 27.85 6.63
C HIS A 551 5.90 28.11 5.12
N LYS A 552 7.09 28.41 4.60
CA LYS A 552 7.29 28.58 3.15
C LYS A 552 7.00 27.32 2.35
N ALA A 553 7.35 26.15 2.88
CA ALA A 553 7.01 24.87 2.26
C ALA A 553 5.49 24.64 2.25
N VAL A 554 4.80 24.91 3.37
CA VAL A 554 3.35 24.84 3.45
C VAL A 554 2.69 25.81 2.46
N ASP A 555 3.15 27.06 2.41
CA ASP A 555 2.67 28.08 1.46
C ASP A 555 2.90 27.70 -0.01
N SER A 556 3.84 26.78 -0.25
CA SER A 556 4.18 26.26 -1.58
C SER A 556 3.46 24.95 -1.92
N GLY A 557 2.63 24.42 -1.02
CA GLY A 557 1.75 23.26 -1.27
C GLY A 557 2.05 22.02 -0.42
N ALA A 558 2.95 22.09 0.55
CA ALA A 558 3.20 20.98 1.47
C ALA A 558 2.08 20.81 2.51
N LYS A 559 1.62 19.58 2.68
CA LYS A 559 0.56 19.20 3.64
C LYS A 559 1.12 18.78 5.00
N ILE A 560 2.30 18.14 4.99
CA ILE A 560 2.98 17.66 6.20
C ILE A 560 4.45 18.06 6.10
N ILE A 561 4.99 18.63 7.18
CA ILE A 561 6.41 18.91 7.33
C ILE A 561 6.99 18.03 8.42
N ILE A 562 8.08 17.34 8.11
CA ILE A 562 8.82 16.50 9.06
C ILE A 562 10.26 16.99 9.13
N GLY A 563 10.71 17.35 10.33
CA GLY A 563 12.09 17.76 10.58
C GLY A 563 12.93 16.69 11.29
N SER A 564 14.22 16.76 11.07
CA SER A 564 15.29 16.05 11.78
C SER A 564 16.55 16.93 11.82
N HIS A 565 17.67 16.42 12.38
CA HIS A 565 18.95 17.10 12.69
C HIS A 565 19.16 17.49 14.16
N PRO A 566 18.20 18.08 14.90
CA PRO A 566 18.47 18.47 16.28
C PRO A 566 18.83 17.31 17.21
N HIS A 567 18.64 16.07 16.78
CA HIS A 567 18.86 14.82 17.52
C HIS A 567 18.03 14.67 18.81
N VAL A 568 17.14 15.63 19.07
CA VAL A 568 16.16 15.63 20.14
C VAL A 568 14.80 16.01 19.56
N ILE A 569 13.74 15.68 20.28
CA ILE A 569 12.37 16.02 19.90
C ILE A 569 12.18 17.54 20.06
N GLU A 570 11.63 18.18 19.01
CA GLU A 570 11.14 19.55 19.08
C GLU A 570 9.60 19.58 19.05
N ASP A 571 9.04 20.77 19.17
CA ASP A 571 7.61 20.98 19.16
C ASP A 571 6.95 20.78 17.78
N THR A 572 5.62 20.79 17.79
CA THR A 572 4.78 20.56 16.62
C THR A 572 3.80 21.70 16.45
N GLU A 573 3.50 22.08 15.22
CA GLU A 573 2.62 23.20 14.90
C GLU A 573 1.54 22.79 13.90
N VAL A 574 0.35 23.38 14.04
CA VAL A 574 -0.66 23.38 12.98
C VAL A 574 -0.65 24.76 12.34
N TYR A 575 -0.16 24.84 11.10
CA TYR A 575 -0.11 26.07 10.33
C TYR A 575 -1.00 25.93 9.10
N LYS A 576 -2.02 26.79 9.00
CA LYS A 576 -3.11 26.69 8.01
C LYS A 576 -3.77 25.30 8.05
N GLU A 577 -3.81 24.60 6.92
CA GLU A 577 -4.34 23.26 6.78
C GLU A 577 -3.24 22.18 6.81
N SER A 578 -2.07 22.48 7.36
CA SER A 578 -0.91 21.60 7.37
C SER A 578 -0.42 21.28 8.79
N TYR A 579 0.26 20.16 8.93
CA TYR A 579 0.86 19.71 10.19
C TYR A 579 2.39 19.73 10.10
N ILE A 580 3.04 20.33 11.09
CA ILE A 580 4.49 20.50 11.15
C ILE A 580 5.01 19.80 12.41
N ALA A 581 6.00 18.93 12.25
CA ALA A 581 6.82 18.42 13.33
C ALA A 581 8.27 18.88 13.09
N TYR A 582 8.80 19.75 13.94
CA TYR A 582 10.09 20.40 13.70
C TYR A 582 11.29 19.48 13.96
N SER A 583 11.16 18.51 14.85
CA SER A 583 12.16 17.45 14.96
C SER A 583 11.55 16.22 15.62
N LEU A 584 11.77 15.07 15.00
CA LEU A 584 11.42 13.77 15.58
C LEU A 584 12.53 13.20 16.49
N GLY A 585 13.68 13.84 16.57
CA GLY A 585 14.86 13.37 17.30
C GLY A 585 15.49 12.12 16.66
N ASN A 586 16.27 11.38 17.45
CA ASN A 586 16.91 10.16 16.97
C ASN A 586 15.92 9.00 16.90
N PHE A 587 15.86 8.32 15.76
CA PHE A 587 15.19 7.02 15.66
C PHE A 587 16.13 5.90 16.08
N ILE A 588 17.34 5.85 15.49
CA ILE A 588 18.47 5.01 15.95
C ILE A 588 19.77 5.79 15.77
N PHE A 589 20.50 6.01 16.86
CA PHE A 589 21.77 6.74 16.89
C PHE A 589 22.62 6.33 18.10
N ASP A 590 23.94 6.56 18.06
CA ASP A 590 24.88 6.26 19.15
C ASP A 590 25.07 7.39 20.20
N GLN A 591 24.22 8.43 20.19
CA GLN A 591 24.32 9.58 21.10
C GLN A 591 23.70 9.31 22.49
N SER A 592 24.31 8.43 23.29
CA SER A 592 23.79 8.00 24.61
C SER A 592 24.16 8.89 25.80
N TRP A 593 24.74 10.07 25.56
CA TRP A 593 25.24 10.95 26.62
C TRP A 593 24.15 11.78 27.31
N SER A 594 22.93 11.84 26.76
CA SER A 594 21.77 12.45 27.43
C SER A 594 20.50 11.64 27.22
N LYS A 595 19.53 11.83 28.12
CA LYS A 595 18.19 11.27 27.96
C LYS A 595 17.49 11.80 26.71
N ALA A 596 17.64 13.10 26.41
CA ALA A 596 16.97 13.74 25.30
C ALA A 596 17.39 13.15 23.94
N THR A 597 18.68 12.86 23.76
CA THR A 597 19.22 12.26 22.53
C THR A 597 18.94 10.76 22.40
N MET A 598 18.54 10.11 23.49
CA MET A 598 18.06 8.72 23.50
C MET A 598 16.53 8.61 23.35
N GLN A 599 15.83 9.74 23.26
CA GLN A 599 14.39 9.81 23.08
C GLN A 599 14.05 10.34 21.68
N GLY A 600 13.05 9.72 21.06
CA GLY A 600 12.53 10.13 19.76
C GLY A 600 11.01 10.15 19.74
N MET A 601 10.47 10.64 18.63
CA MET A 601 9.04 10.61 18.32
C MET A 601 8.83 9.76 17.07
N LEU A 602 8.05 8.69 17.22
CA LEU A 602 7.44 8.00 16.09
C LEU A 602 6.10 8.68 15.82
N LEU A 603 6.03 9.48 14.76
CA LEU A 603 4.81 10.19 14.39
C LEU A 603 3.99 9.32 13.43
N GLU A 604 2.83 8.87 13.90
CA GLU A 604 1.86 8.17 13.06
C GLU A 604 0.79 9.16 12.56
N VAL A 605 0.48 9.07 11.27
CA VAL A 605 -0.46 9.96 10.59
C VAL A 605 -1.47 9.14 9.79
N LYS A 606 -2.77 9.40 9.98
CA LYS A 606 -3.82 9.00 9.06
C LYS A 606 -4.19 10.23 8.23
N LEU A 607 -3.93 10.19 6.94
CA LEU A 607 -4.18 11.27 6.00
C LEU A 607 -5.35 10.90 5.10
N SER A 608 -6.46 11.61 5.25
CA SER A 608 -7.68 11.35 4.50
C SER A 608 -7.74 12.08 3.17
N ARG A 609 -8.54 11.57 2.21
CA ARG A 609 -8.82 12.16 0.89
C ARG A 609 -9.44 13.56 0.94
N ASP A 610 -10.12 13.89 2.04
CA ASP A 610 -10.68 15.21 2.28
C ASP A 610 -9.66 16.18 2.88
N GLY A 611 -8.40 15.75 3.04
CA GLY A 611 -7.31 16.52 3.62
C GLY A 611 -7.33 16.56 5.14
N SER A 612 -8.26 15.85 5.79
CA SER A 612 -8.24 15.72 7.25
C SER A 612 -7.09 14.83 7.71
N ILE A 613 -6.50 15.20 8.84
CA ILE A 613 -5.35 14.50 9.42
C ILE A 613 -5.72 14.04 10.82
N THR A 614 -5.41 12.79 11.13
CA THR A 614 -5.36 12.28 12.50
C THR A 614 -3.94 11.90 12.81
N ILE A 615 -3.41 12.34 13.95
CA ILE A 615 -2.04 12.05 14.37
C ILE A 615 -2.02 11.22 15.64
N ARG A 616 -0.92 10.50 15.84
CA ARG A 616 -0.52 9.97 17.14
C ARG A 616 0.98 10.17 17.29
N LYS A 617 1.39 10.71 18.43
CA LYS A 617 2.79 11.00 18.77
C LYS A 617 3.27 9.96 19.76
N ASP A 618 3.91 8.91 19.25
CA ASP A 618 4.44 7.82 20.07
C ASP A 618 5.86 8.17 20.51
N ALA A 619 6.13 8.13 21.82
CA ALA A 619 7.47 8.38 22.33
C ALA A 619 8.31 7.10 22.25
N THR A 620 9.50 7.20 21.69
CA THR A 620 10.44 6.09 21.56
C THR A 620 11.64 6.29 22.47
N GLN A 621 12.21 5.17 22.94
CA GLN A 621 13.39 5.18 23.82
C GLN A 621 14.40 4.15 23.34
N LEU A 622 15.62 4.63 23.05
CA LEU A 622 16.77 3.78 22.82
C LEU A 622 17.29 3.20 24.15
N ASN A 623 17.72 1.95 24.13
CA ASN A 623 18.45 1.34 25.25
C ASN A 623 19.97 1.49 25.10
N SER A 624 20.73 0.90 26.04
CA SER A 624 22.19 0.95 26.06
C SER A 624 22.89 0.27 24.88
N VAL A 625 22.15 -0.49 24.06
CA VAL A 625 22.66 -1.14 22.84
C VAL A 625 22.12 -0.50 21.56
N PHE A 626 21.52 0.70 21.68
CA PHE A 626 20.97 1.51 20.58
C PHE A 626 19.82 0.85 19.82
N GLN A 627 19.10 -0.04 20.49
CA GLN A 627 17.88 -0.63 19.98
C GLN A 627 16.69 0.07 20.63
N LEU A 628 15.60 0.22 19.88
CA LEU A 628 14.35 0.77 20.41
C LEU A 628 13.71 -0.25 21.37
N ASP A 629 13.69 0.12 22.66
CA ASP A 629 13.34 -0.78 23.75
C ASP A 629 11.86 -0.73 24.11
N SER A 630 11.28 0.46 24.03
CA SER A 630 9.88 0.70 24.34
C SER A 630 9.30 1.80 23.45
N ILE A 631 8.00 1.64 23.16
CA ILE A 631 7.17 2.68 22.55
C ILE A 631 6.07 3.00 23.55
N ILE A 632 6.01 4.25 23.99
CA ILE A 632 4.90 4.76 24.80
C ILE A 632 3.91 5.38 23.82
N ARG A 633 2.77 4.71 23.63
CA ARG A 633 1.78 5.17 22.67
C ARG A 633 1.12 6.46 23.13
N GLY A 634 1.10 7.45 22.24
CA GLY A 634 0.37 8.69 22.42
C GLY A 634 -1.13 8.48 22.23
N LYS A 635 -1.88 9.55 22.50
CA LYS A 635 -3.30 9.59 22.15
C LYS A 635 -3.43 9.86 20.65
N GLU A 636 -4.38 9.18 20.02
CA GLU A 636 -4.80 9.49 18.66
C GLU A 636 -5.70 10.74 18.67
N GLU A 637 -5.35 11.74 17.86
CA GLU A 637 -5.97 13.06 17.87
C GLU A 637 -6.23 13.56 16.44
N LYS A 638 -7.47 13.96 16.16
CA LYS A 638 -7.81 14.64 14.90
C LYS A 638 -7.23 16.06 14.94
N VAL A 639 -6.43 16.40 13.94
CA VAL A 639 -5.85 17.74 13.80
C VAL A 639 -6.98 18.73 13.53
N LYS A 640 -7.02 19.79 14.34
CA LYS A 640 -7.97 20.89 14.19
C LYS A 640 -7.31 22.01 13.39
N PHE A 641 -7.61 22.08 12.10
CA PHE A 641 -7.19 23.19 11.27
C PHE A 641 -8.00 24.44 11.62
N GLN A 642 -7.39 25.62 11.52
CA GLN A 642 -8.11 26.87 11.71
C GLN A 642 -9.05 27.09 10.52
N GLU A 643 -10.32 27.42 10.78
CA GLU A 643 -11.24 27.80 9.70
C GLU A 643 -10.69 29.05 9.01
N VAL A 644 -10.35 28.91 7.73
CA VAL A 644 -10.07 30.07 6.89
C VAL A 644 -11.38 30.84 6.75
N LYS A 645 -11.52 31.94 7.51
CA LYS A 645 -12.58 32.92 7.23
C LYS A 645 -12.34 33.44 5.82
N THR A 646 -13.09 32.95 4.85
CA THR A 646 -13.21 33.54 3.53
C THR A 646 -13.90 34.89 3.67
N THR A 647 -13.11 35.93 3.98
CA THR A 647 -13.53 37.31 3.69
C THR A 647 -13.55 37.46 2.17
N PHE A 648 -14.68 37.13 1.56
CA PHE A 648 -15.06 37.74 0.30
C PHE A 648 -15.16 39.25 0.58
N MET A 649 -14.16 40.02 0.12
CA MET A 649 -14.35 41.46 -0.02
C MET A 649 -15.21 41.71 -1.27
N PRO A 650 -16.19 42.63 -1.18
CA PRO A 650 -17.16 42.91 -2.23
C PRO A 650 -16.56 43.46 -3.53
#